data_AF-A0A1Z5JS84-F1
#
_entry.id   AF-A0A1Z5JS84-F1
#
_cell.length_a   1.000
_cell.length_b   1.000
_cell.length_c   1.000
_cell.angle_alpha   90.00
_cell.angle_beta   90.00
_cell.angle_gamma   90.00
#
_symmetry.space_group_name_H-M   'P 1'
#
loop_
_entity.id
_entity.type
_entity.pdbx_description
1 polymer ?
#
loop_
_entity_poly.entity_id
_entity_poly.type
_entity_poly.pdbx_seq_one_letter_code
_entity_poly.pdbx_strand_id
1 'polypeptide(L)'
;MPLAYKEIRQIDREEELDGHQTSIGSLEGASSPLEIENDETYYDFAEQALTWKDPWFFTAPLILLLELPLLSGNALVFYHLTGRVWAATLPILHLLLAFLSIRCSVVDAPNREINSTRLVISLSLLADILLAGFLYPFLYHTIKEAFFIEPDGTDVIEWSNYKRLFEVFAFNSWVFFILRTIVAAIGCLARLQIERPYLVVQCIKPPICSLPSEKEYRMRSSVQRISFAGIIIATFFSSWCIFSVAVHFLPPFSLRQNAYANEFCDPIDETECILPFPSFFHLRPDETSETGWRVNLQEASLPLLRGGISMHAEFYNELDGFSTMGPILFYIDGLKEAHEAGAKQLKGQREIAKSVTQESVTFLVDVKAAALVPHSAEIDYLDPKHPMVLLFPARPLKHNTHYAVAVVNATNGKGDLLARSSAMEDLFKEKPRKEPNGSNIPDQGRMYRYRSEVIPALQRAAVWLNLSDNPAELQLLFDFPTISETSQLSPARAVRDGTIATISKNRDWKWSEHVRTNRIEEYNCDEPENVLARTVHAEMDVPWFLQHFGPGRREAFLDPHALDEGRTSSLGIAKFLIHIPCSARSAALGHNQSRPIRSFMEYGHGLFFSRSEASDDFLLRMAHDEGYVIMAMDWRGMSVFDLLVVIKTLISKPSQFQSVRDNLIQGYANKIALQHFARNGMTAMDWFDFAGSDAVLRSVPFVDDESLSFVFYGISQGGILGAGYCSLAGTTALIDRAILGVPGTPFALIMTRSLDFQGYDKLLLMNFVTNRHVRIFLTIIQMGWDATEGAGFLAPPIREPYPRLLLQAGLGDVIVPALAAEALARAFNAILLPASPRDVYGLEHGQAASSASLGPNVTFTELLFTNDYSSLPFDNTFAVDNPIHDCVRRDKALIAQITEFINTGRIIDPCEPDNCIREKDSCWD
;
A
#
# COMPACT_ATOMS: atom_id res chain seq x y z
N MET A 1 -32.46 -1.02 24.34
CA MET A 1 -33.04 -1.26 25.69
C MET A 1 -32.90 -2.75 26.03
N PRO A 2 -32.51 -3.12 27.25
CA PRO A 2 -31.93 -4.42 27.59
C PRO A 2 -32.94 -5.37 28.27
N LEU A 3 -32.70 -6.69 28.22
CA LEU A 3 -32.68 -7.61 29.39
C LEU A 3 -32.71 -9.10 28.98
N ALA A 4 -32.14 -9.90 29.88
CA ALA A 4 -31.74 -11.29 29.78
C ALA A 4 -32.82 -12.32 30.19
N TYR A 5 -32.39 -13.60 30.20
CA TYR A 5 -33.03 -14.83 30.75
C TYR A 5 -34.10 -15.49 29.86
N LYS A 6 -34.21 -16.83 29.73
CA LYS A 6 -34.06 -17.89 30.74
C LYS A 6 -33.98 -19.29 30.05
N GLU A 7 -33.31 -20.23 30.71
CA GLU A 7 -33.34 -21.68 30.47
C GLU A 7 -34.77 -22.27 30.55
N ILE A 8 -35.02 -23.44 29.92
CA ILE A 8 -35.34 -24.72 30.61
C ILE A 8 -35.63 -25.87 29.62
N ARG A 9 -35.01 -27.01 29.97
CA ARG A 9 -35.18 -28.43 29.66
C ARG A 9 -36.51 -28.98 29.09
N GLN A 10 -36.33 -29.91 28.13
CA GLN A 10 -36.69 -31.34 28.15
C GLN A 10 -38.19 -31.73 28.25
N ILE A 11 -38.65 -32.57 27.31
CA ILE A 11 -39.30 -33.88 27.57
C ILE A 11 -39.52 -34.62 26.26
N ASP A 12 -39.21 -35.92 26.34
CA ASP A 12 -39.34 -36.99 25.38
C ASP A 12 -40.76 -37.21 24.81
N ARG A 13 -40.81 -37.84 23.62
CA ARG A 13 -41.75 -38.96 23.43
C ARG A 13 -41.30 -39.91 22.31
N GLU A 14 -41.14 -41.17 22.70
CA GLU A 14 -41.04 -42.38 21.87
C GLU A 14 -42.38 -42.71 21.19
N GLU A 15 -42.31 -43.37 20.05
CA GLU A 15 -43.29 -44.32 19.46
C GLU A 15 -42.57 -45.03 18.30
N GLU A 16 -42.75 -46.30 17.96
CA GLU A 16 -43.06 -47.54 18.67
C GLU A 16 -42.66 -48.66 17.68
N LEU A 17 -42.31 -49.83 18.20
CA LEU A 17 -41.78 -51.00 17.48
C LEU A 17 -42.88 -51.86 16.84
N ASP A 18 -42.54 -52.50 15.72
CA ASP A 18 -42.65 -53.96 15.43
C ASP A 18 -42.55 -54.16 13.90
N GLY A 19 -41.88 -55.14 13.30
CA GLY A 19 -41.22 -56.36 13.78
C GLY A 19 -41.31 -57.39 12.64
N HIS A 20 -40.20 -58.03 12.25
CA HIS A 20 -40.09 -59.50 12.05
C HIS A 20 -38.84 -59.99 11.29
N GLN A 21 -38.23 -61.01 11.92
CA GLN A 21 -37.66 -62.27 11.38
C GLN A 21 -36.34 -62.22 10.58
N THR A 22 -35.20 -62.61 11.17
CA THR A 22 -34.65 -63.95 11.51
C THR A 22 -34.04 -64.76 10.35
N SER A 23 -32.73 -65.01 10.45
CA SER A 23 -31.98 -66.29 10.36
C SER A 23 -30.62 -66.06 9.69
N ILE A 24 -29.48 -66.16 10.39
CA ILE A 24 -28.74 -67.35 10.88
C ILE A 24 -27.82 -67.97 9.82
N GLY A 25 -26.55 -68.14 10.23
CA GLY A 25 -25.50 -68.98 9.66
C GLY A 25 -24.15 -68.61 10.30
N SER A 26 -23.94 -68.91 11.59
CA SER A 26 -23.41 -70.17 12.17
C SER A 26 -21.87 -70.18 12.19
N LEU A 27 -21.23 -70.02 13.37
CA LEU A 27 -20.81 -71.07 14.32
C LEU A 27 -19.47 -71.71 13.88
N GLU A 28 -18.49 -71.98 14.75
CA GLU A 28 -18.66 -72.78 15.95
C GLU A 28 -17.40 -72.71 16.84
N GLY A 29 -17.61 -72.74 18.15
CA GLY A 29 -16.60 -73.09 19.14
C GLY A 29 -17.06 -74.31 19.94
N ALA A 30 -16.11 -75.00 20.56
CA ALA A 30 -16.26 -75.94 21.69
C ALA A 30 -14.81 -76.30 22.10
N SER A 31 -14.39 -76.53 23.35
CA SER A 31 -15.04 -76.75 24.64
C SER A 31 -13.94 -76.71 25.74
N SER A 32 -14.29 -76.29 26.95
CA SER A 32 -13.51 -76.33 28.23
C SER A 32 -13.21 -77.77 28.72
N PRO A 33 -12.55 -78.07 29.88
CA PRO A 33 -12.05 -77.20 30.99
C PRO A 33 -10.65 -77.58 31.61
N LEU A 34 -10.08 -76.74 32.49
CA LEU A 34 -9.52 -77.07 33.84
C LEU A 34 -8.42 -76.10 34.35
N GLU A 35 -8.61 -75.68 35.60
CA GLU A 35 -7.68 -75.40 36.72
C GLU A 35 -6.34 -74.64 36.56
N ILE A 36 -6.32 -73.47 37.23
CA ILE A 36 -5.29 -72.87 38.11
C ILE A 36 -3.83 -73.32 37.92
N GLU A 37 -2.99 -72.37 37.48
CA GLU A 37 -1.60 -72.28 37.93
C GLU A 37 -1.21 -70.81 38.12
N ASN A 38 -0.86 -70.46 39.37
CA ASN A 38 -0.23 -69.19 39.71
C ASN A 38 1.18 -69.19 39.14
N ASP A 39 1.55 -68.17 38.36
CA ASP A 39 2.97 -67.85 38.16
C ASP A 39 3.19 -66.33 38.19
N GLU A 40 3.73 -65.88 39.32
CA GLU A 40 4.18 -64.52 39.60
C GLU A 40 5.45 -64.22 38.78
N THR A 41 5.33 -63.68 37.56
CA THR A 41 6.48 -63.12 36.82
C THR A 41 6.15 -61.85 36.01
N TYR A 42 5.12 -61.09 36.41
CA TYR A 42 4.70 -59.88 35.68
C TYR A 42 4.75 -58.57 36.48
N TYR A 43 5.55 -58.51 37.56
CA TYR A 43 5.60 -57.33 38.44
C TYR A 43 6.97 -56.68 38.64
N ASP A 44 7.94 -56.92 37.75
CA ASP A 44 9.29 -56.33 37.92
C ASP A 44 9.81 -55.50 36.73
N PHE A 45 8.96 -55.20 35.73
CA PHE A 45 9.35 -54.35 34.59
C PHE A 45 8.70 -52.96 34.57
N ALA A 46 7.75 -52.67 35.47
CA ALA A 46 7.06 -51.38 35.53
C ALA A 46 7.66 -50.39 36.55
N GLU A 47 8.52 -50.83 37.46
CA GLU A 47 9.01 -49.99 38.57
C GLU A 47 10.34 -49.26 38.32
N GLN A 48 11.02 -49.49 37.19
CA GLN A 48 12.31 -48.82 36.91
C GLN A 48 12.26 -47.66 35.91
N ALA A 49 11.12 -47.35 35.28
CA ALA A 49 11.06 -46.31 34.25
C ALA A 49 10.65 -44.90 34.75
N LEU A 50 10.16 -44.75 35.98
CA LEU A 50 9.62 -43.45 36.47
C LEU A 50 9.91 -43.25 37.96
N THR A 51 11.18 -43.14 38.34
CA THR A 51 11.55 -42.69 39.70
C THR A 51 11.52 -41.16 39.76
N TRP A 52 11.12 -40.58 40.91
CA TRP A 52 11.01 -39.13 41.19
C TRP A 52 12.32 -38.33 41.04
N LYS A 53 13.41 -38.96 40.58
CA LYS A 53 14.71 -38.35 40.36
C LYS A 53 14.85 -37.71 38.99
N ASP A 54 13.90 -37.89 38.08
CA ASP A 54 13.97 -37.30 36.74
C ASP A 54 13.44 -35.85 36.71
N PRO A 55 14.32 -34.85 36.45
CA PRO A 55 13.99 -33.42 36.51
C PRO A 55 12.90 -32.98 35.51
N TRP A 56 12.60 -33.81 34.51
CA TRP A 56 11.71 -33.47 33.39
C TRP A 56 10.23 -33.35 33.79
N PHE A 57 9.80 -34.07 34.83
CA PHE A 57 8.38 -34.14 35.23
C PHE A 57 7.81 -32.81 35.75
N PHE A 58 8.66 -31.92 36.25
CA PHE A 58 8.29 -30.57 36.67
C PHE A 58 8.48 -29.51 35.57
N THR A 59 9.36 -29.77 34.60
CA THR A 59 9.71 -28.78 33.56
C THR A 59 8.62 -28.63 32.49
N ALA A 60 8.07 -29.74 31.97
CA ALA A 60 7.07 -29.68 30.89
C ALA A 60 5.73 -29.00 31.26
N PRO A 61 5.14 -29.23 32.45
CA PRO A 61 3.89 -28.56 32.85
C PRO A 61 4.10 -27.07 33.17
N LEU A 62 5.26 -26.70 33.73
CA LEU A 62 5.61 -25.31 34.02
C LEU A 62 5.85 -24.52 32.73
N ILE A 63 6.52 -25.15 31.76
CA ILE A 63 6.65 -24.67 30.39
C ILE A 63 5.26 -24.41 29.77
N LEU A 64 4.36 -25.39 29.81
CA LEU A 64 3.01 -25.27 29.22
C LEU A 64 2.14 -24.18 29.89
N LEU A 65 2.21 -24.02 31.22
CA LEU A 65 1.45 -23.00 31.96
C LEU A 65 1.94 -21.58 31.69
N LEU A 66 3.24 -21.40 31.44
CA LEU A 66 3.85 -20.09 31.22
C LEU A 66 3.87 -19.70 29.73
N GLU A 67 4.03 -20.66 28.81
CA GLU A 67 4.16 -20.38 27.38
C GLU A 67 2.79 -20.10 26.71
N LEU A 68 1.71 -20.80 27.06
CA LEU A 68 0.42 -20.71 26.35
C LEU A 68 -0.21 -19.29 26.30
N PRO A 69 -0.32 -18.54 27.41
CA PRO A 69 -0.94 -17.20 27.40
C PRO A 69 -0.11 -16.16 26.66
N LEU A 70 1.22 -16.35 26.63
CA LEU A 70 2.15 -15.49 25.90
C LEU A 70 2.04 -15.73 24.40
N LEU A 71 1.86 -16.98 23.98
CA LEU A 71 1.73 -17.38 22.59
C LEU A 71 0.41 -16.99 21.94
N SER A 72 -0.70 -17.07 22.68
CA SER A 72 -1.99 -16.54 22.23
C SER A 72 -1.94 -15.02 22.08
N GLY A 73 -1.23 -14.33 22.98
CA GLY A 73 -0.90 -12.91 22.84
C GLY A 73 -0.11 -12.61 21.56
N ASN A 74 0.94 -13.38 21.28
CA ASN A 74 1.77 -13.24 20.08
C ASN A 74 0.96 -13.44 18.79
N ALA A 75 0.19 -14.52 18.71
CA ALA A 75 -0.68 -14.79 17.56
C ALA A 75 -1.72 -13.69 17.36
N LEU A 76 -2.26 -13.13 18.46
CA LEU A 76 -3.21 -12.02 18.42
C LEU A 76 -2.54 -10.72 17.92
N VAL A 77 -1.30 -10.41 18.35
CA VAL A 77 -0.53 -9.26 17.84
C VAL A 77 -0.25 -9.39 16.35
N PHE A 78 0.26 -10.54 15.89
CA PHE A 78 0.49 -10.78 14.46
C PHE A 78 -0.80 -10.74 13.65
N TYR A 79 -1.91 -11.26 14.18
CA TYR A 79 -3.22 -11.15 13.54
C TYR A 79 -3.73 -9.71 13.48
N HIS A 80 -3.55 -8.91 14.53
CA HIS A 80 -3.95 -7.49 14.50
C HIS A 80 -3.12 -6.66 13.52
N LEU A 81 -1.83 -6.98 13.38
CA LEU A 81 -0.92 -6.31 12.45
C LEU A 81 -1.17 -6.71 10.99
N THR A 82 -1.35 -8.00 10.74
CA THR A 82 -1.36 -8.55 9.37
C THR A 82 -2.73 -8.98 8.88
N GLY A 83 -3.75 -8.98 9.74
CA GLY A 83 -5.08 -9.52 9.42
C GLY A 83 -5.13 -11.04 9.18
N ARG A 84 -4.01 -11.76 9.31
CA ARG A 84 -3.89 -13.16 8.90
C ARG A 84 -3.21 -14.01 9.98
N VAL A 85 -3.83 -15.13 10.33
CA VAL A 85 -3.33 -16.03 11.39
C VAL A 85 -2.05 -16.77 10.96
N TRP A 86 -1.88 -17.06 9.65
CA TRP A 86 -0.68 -17.73 9.15
C TRP A 86 0.59 -16.89 9.32
N ALA A 87 0.50 -15.57 9.50
CA ALA A 87 1.67 -14.74 9.78
C ALA A 87 2.35 -15.10 11.13
N ALA A 88 1.63 -15.77 12.04
CA ALA A 88 2.16 -16.28 13.30
C ALA A 88 2.88 -17.66 13.16
N THR A 89 3.05 -18.19 11.95
CA THR A 89 3.58 -19.54 11.71
C THR A 89 5.03 -19.75 12.14
N LEU A 90 5.91 -18.76 11.99
CA LEU A 90 7.32 -18.86 12.43
C LEU A 90 7.47 -19.07 13.95
N PRO A 91 6.81 -18.26 14.81
CA PRO A 91 6.73 -18.53 16.25
C PRO A 91 6.17 -19.91 16.59
N ILE A 92 5.20 -20.39 15.80
CA ILE A 92 4.49 -21.66 16.04
C ILE A 92 5.28 -22.88 15.52
N LEU A 93 6.11 -22.71 14.49
CA LEU A 93 7.04 -23.74 13.99
C LEU A 93 8.21 -23.94 14.97
N HIS A 94 8.69 -22.85 15.58
CA HIS A 94 9.67 -22.89 16.66
C HIS A 94 9.19 -23.73 17.86
N LEU A 95 7.89 -23.65 18.16
CA LEU A 95 7.21 -24.50 19.15
C LEU A 95 7.21 -25.98 18.79
N LEU A 96 6.94 -26.34 17.54
CA LEU A 96 6.97 -27.73 17.09
C LEU A 96 8.37 -28.33 17.24
N LEU A 97 9.41 -27.55 16.92
CA LEU A 97 10.81 -27.96 17.10
C LEU A 97 11.16 -28.12 18.59
N ALA A 98 10.72 -27.22 19.45
CA ALA A 98 10.89 -27.35 20.89
C ALA A 98 10.12 -28.54 21.47
N PHE A 99 8.91 -28.84 20.98
CA PHE A 99 8.14 -30.00 21.42
C PHE A 99 8.75 -31.33 20.97
N LEU A 100 9.29 -31.39 19.74
CA LEU A 100 10.05 -32.52 19.23
C LEU A 100 11.32 -32.78 20.06
N SER A 101 12.01 -31.74 20.53
CA SER A 101 13.17 -31.89 21.42
C SER A 101 12.83 -32.52 22.78
N ILE A 102 11.64 -32.23 23.33
CA ILE A 102 11.15 -32.83 24.58
C ILE A 102 10.85 -34.32 24.37
N ARG A 103 10.22 -34.69 23.24
CA ARG A 103 9.93 -36.10 22.91
C ARG A 103 11.18 -36.95 22.69
N CYS A 104 12.20 -36.43 21.99
CA CYS A 104 13.47 -37.16 21.80
C CYS A 104 14.21 -37.40 23.13
N SER A 105 14.00 -36.54 24.14
CA SER A 105 14.56 -36.73 25.48
C SER A 105 13.92 -37.88 26.28
N VAL A 106 12.74 -38.36 25.85
CA VAL A 106 11.91 -39.36 26.56
C VAL A 106 12.13 -40.80 26.03
N VAL A 107 12.72 -40.97 24.84
CA VAL A 107 12.77 -42.28 24.15
C VAL A 107 14.15 -42.95 24.18
N ASP A 108 15.19 -42.31 24.75
CA ASP A 108 16.52 -42.93 24.85
C ASP A 108 16.54 -44.11 25.84
N ALA A 109 16.33 -45.31 25.31
CA ALA A 109 16.72 -46.57 25.93
C ALA A 109 18.27 -46.64 26.07
N PRO A 110 18.83 -47.43 26.99
CA PRO A 110 20.21 -47.25 27.47
C PRO A 110 21.34 -47.52 26.45
N ASN A 111 21.05 -47.86 25.19
CA ASN A 111 22.09 -48.24 24.24
C ASN A 111 21.79 -47.76 22.82
N ARG A 112 22.65 -46.84 22.36
CA ARG A 112 22.88 -46.36 20.97
C ARG A 112 21.88 -45.34 20.39
N GLU A 113 22.09 -44.06 20.72
CA GLU A 113 22.30 -42.92 19.77
C GLU A 113 22.38 -41.58 20.53
N ILE A 114 23.47 -41.36 21.27
CA ILE A 114 23.65 -40.17 22.13
C ILE A 114 23.85 -38.85 21.31
N ASN A 115 24.10 -38.93 20.00
CA ASN A 115 24.49 -37.77 19.18
C ASN A 115 23.30 -36.95 18.64
N SER A 116 22.18 -37.59 18.31
CA SER A 116 21.01 -36.94 17.70
C SER A 116 20.22 -36.10 18.73
N THR A 117 20.00 -36.62 19.94
CA THR A 117 19.32 -35.90 21.03
C THR A 117 20.13 -34.69 21.51
N ARG A 118 21.47 -34.81 21.60
CA ARG A 118 22.37 -33.68 21.95
C ARG A 118 22.36 -32.59 20.89
N LEU A 119 22.30 -32.95 19.62
CA LEU A 119 22.23 -32.00 18.51
C LEU A 119 20.90 -31.21 18.54
N VAL A 120 19.78 -31.89 18.75
CA VAL A 120 18.44 -31.26 18.75
C VAL A 120 18.25 -30.29 19.94
N ILE A 121 18.69 -30.66 21.15
CA ILE A 121 18.64 -29.77 22.32
C ILE A 121 19.58 -28.57 22.15
N SER A 122 20.78 -28.79 21.60
CA SER A 122 21.75 -27.71 21.36
C SER A 122 21.24 -26.74 20.29
N LEU A 123 20.60 -27.25 19.24
CA LEU A 123 19.98 -26.44 18.19
C LEU A 123 18.76 -25.66 18.70
N SER A 124 17.94 -26.22 19.60
CA SER A 124 16.79 -25.49 20.17
C SER A 124 17.23 -24.36 21.10
N LEU A 125 18.23 -24.61 21.95
CA LEU A 125 18.84 -23.57 22.80
C LEU A 125 19.54 -22.49 21.98
N LEU A 126 20.28 -22.88 20.94
CA LEU A 126 20.91 -21.94 20.02
C LEU A 126 19.86 -21.11 19.28
N ALA A 127 18.77 -21.72 18.81
CA ALA A 127 17.67 -21.03 18.17
C ALA A 127 16.94 -20.10 19.15
N ASP A 128 16.76 -20.47 20.42
CA ASP A 128 16.22 -19.60 21.47
C ASP A 128 17.15 -18.40 21.76
N ILE A 129 18.47 -18.61 21.82
CA ILE A 129 19.46 -17.53 21.97
C ILE A 129 19.43 -16.59 20.77
N LEU A 130 19.43 -17.14 19.55
CA LEU A 130 19.43 -16.35 18.33
C LEU A 130 18.11 -15.60 18.12
N LEU A 131 16.97 -16.26 18.33
CA LEU A 131 15.65 -15.66 18.09
C LEU A 131 15.24 -14.73 19.25
N ALA A 132 15.26 -15.21 20.49
CA ALA A 132 14.76 -14.46 21.64
C ALA A 132 15.80 -13.60 22.34
N GLY A 133 17.07 -14.01 22.32
CA GLY A 133 18.17 -13.23 22.90
C GLY A 133 18.71 -12.13 21.97
N PHE A 134 18.56 -12.27 20.64
CA PHE A 134 19.16 -11.34 19.68
C PHE A 134 18.18 -10.79 18.62
N LEU A 135 17.51 -11.65 17.86
CA LEU A 135 16.69 -11.22 16.72
C LEU A 135 15.44 -10.44 17.15
N TYR A 136 14.66 -10.95 18.11
CA TYR A 136 13.44 -10.26 18.57
C TYR A 136 13.73 -8.93 19.24
N PRO A 137 14.73 -8.79 20.15
CA PRO A 137 15.10 -7.49 20.71
C PRO A 137 15.59 -6.50 19.65
N PHE A 138 16.39 -6.97 18.69
CA PHE A 138 16.88 -6.15 17.58
C PHE A 138 15.76 -5.68 16.66
N LEU A 139 14.89 -6.60 16.21
CA LEU A 139 13.70 -6.28 15.42
C LEU A 139 12.76 -5.38 16.21
N TYR A 140 12.59 -5.63 17.51
CA TYR A 140 11.74 -4.81 18.37
C TYR A 140 12.23 -3.37 18.41
N HIS A 141 13.51 -3.15 18.71
CA HIS A 141 14.09 -1.82 18.76
C HIS A 141 13.97 -1.13 17.40
N THR A 142 14.34 -1.82 16.32
CA THR A 142 14.26 -1.29 14.95
C THR A 142 12.83 -0.90 14.56
N ILE A 143 11.84 -1.77 14.80
CA ILE A 143 10.42 -1.50 14.51
C ILE A 143 9.88 -0.37 15.39
N LYS A 144 10.28 -0.35 16.67
CA LYS A 144 9.86 0.71 17.59
C LYS A 144 10.35 2.07 17.11
N GLU A 145 11.65 2.21 16.86
CA GLU A 145 12.22 3.48 16.41
C GLU A 145 11.67 3.88 15.03
N ALA A 146 11.41 2.93 14.13
CA ALA A 146 10.93 3.24 12.79
C ALA A 146 9.43 3.63 12.72
N PHE A 147 8.56 3.00 13.52
CA PHE A 147 7.09 3.12 13.33
C PHE A 147 6.35 3.75 14.51
N PHE A 148 6.94 3.76 15.70
CA PHE A 148 6.25 4.19 16.92
C PHE A 148 6.85 5.44 17.55
N ILE A 149 8.02 5.87 17.10
CA ILE A 149 8.70 7.08 17.56
C ILE A 149 8.73 8.11 16.43
N GLU A 150 8.31 9.32 16.75
CA GLU A 150 8.31 10.48 15.87
C GLU A 150 9.72 11.11 15.82
N PRO A 151 10.06 11.92 14.80
CA PRO A 151 11.36 12.58 14.71
C PRO A 151 11.74 13.48 15.89
N ASP A 152 10.75 13.96 16.64
CA ASP A 152 10.97 14.77 17.85
C ASP A 152 11.25 13.91 19.11
N GLY A 153 11.28 12.59 18.97
CA GLY A 153 11.51 11.60 20.03
C GLY A 153 10.25 11.23 20.83
N THR A 154 9.09 11.75 20.45
CA THR A 154 7.81 11.43 21.11
C THR A 154 7.12 10.23 20.47
N ASP A 155 6.12 9.67 21.15
CA ASP A 155 5.35 8.55 20.62
C ASP A 155 4.36 8.99 19.53
N VAL A 156 4.19 8.14 18.51
CA VAL A 156 3.07 8.26 17.57
C VAL A 156 1.79 7.89 18.33
N ILE A 157 1.00 8.89 18.70
CA ILE A 157 -0.17 8.72 19.58
C ILE A 157 -1.18 7.73 18.99
N GLU A 158 -1.35 7.73 17.66
CA GLU A 158 -2.27 6.84 16.97
C GLU A 158 -1.79 5.39 16.91
N TRP A 159 -0.56 5.10 17.31
CA TRP A 159 -0.04 3.74 17.46
C TRP A 159 0.22 3.33 18.90
N SER A 160 -0.05 4.18 19.90
CA SER A 160 0.24 3.90 21.31
C SER A 160 -0.31 2.55 21.82
N ASN A 161 -1.50 2.13 21.39
CA ASN A 161 -2.04 0.80 21.72
C ASN A 161 -1.21 -0.34 21.12
N TYR A 162 -0.79 -0.20 19.85
CA TYR A 162 0.04 -1.18 19.16
C TYR A 162 1.44 -1.23 19.73
N LYS A 163 2.04 -0.07 20.01
CA LYS A 163 3.31 0.05 20.71
C LYS A 163 3.27 -0.68 22.05
N ARG A 164 2.23 -0.46 22.86
CA ARG A 164 2.07 -1.13 24.16
C ARG A 164 1.94 -2.65 24.01
N LEU A 165 1.20 -3.12 23.01
CA LEU A 165 1.12 -4.55 22.69
C LEU A 165 2.49 -5.11 22.29
N PHE A 166 3.27 -4.36 21.53
CA PHE A 166 4.60 -4.75 21.06
C PHE A 166 5.65 -4.74 22.19
N GLU A 167 5.54 -3.79 23.12
CA GLU A 167 6.33 -3.74 24.37
C GLU A 167 6.06 -4.95 25.25
N VAL A 168 4.79 -5.29 25.44
CA VAL A 168 4.37 -6.49 26.17
C VAL A 168 4.92 -7.74 25.48
N PHE A 169 4.81 -7.82 24.15
CA PHE A 169 5.37 -8.93 23.35
C PHE A 169 6.89 -9.07 23.56
N ALA A 170 7.64 -7.98 23.44
CA ALA A 170 9.10 -8.01 23.58
C ALA A 170 9.52 -8.38 25.01
N PHE A 171 8.86 -7.83 26.02
CA PHE A 171 9.09 -8.19 27.41
C PHE A 171 8.83 -9.68 27.66
N ASN A 172 7.68 -10.19 27.17
CA ASN A 172 7.33 -11.60 27.31
C ASN A 172 8.31 -12.53 26.58
N SER A 173 8.86 -12.11 25.44
CA SER A 173 9.87 -12.85 24.69
C SER A 173 11.18 -12.99 25.49
N TRP A 174 11.58 -11.95 26.23
CA TRP A 174 12.73 -12.01 27.14
C TRP A 174 12.47 -12.91 28.35
N VAL A 175 11.28 -12.82 28.95
CA VAL A 175 10.88 -13.70 30.06
C VAL A 175 10.91 -15.16 29.61
N PHE A 176 10.43 -15.46 28.41
CA PHE A 176 10.50 -16.78 27.79
C PHE A 176 11.94 -17.27 27.64
N PHE A 177 12.82 -16.44 27.08
CA PHE A 177 14.25 -16.76 26.93
C PHE A 177 14.92 -17.10 28.26
N ILE A 178 14.70 -16.28 29.30
CA ILE A 178 15.28 -16.48 30.63
C ILE A 178 14.75 -17.76 31.26
N LEU A 179 13.43 -17.97 31.26
CA LEU A 179 12.80 -19.16 31.84
C LEU A 179 13.31 -20.44 31.17
N ARG A 180 13.39 -20.47 29.84
CA ARG A 180 13.95 -21.62 29.11
C ARG A 180 15.42 -21.85 29.41
N THR A 181 16.21 -20.79 29.49
CA THR A 181 17.64 -20.89 29.84
C THR A 181 17.82 -21.44 31.26
N ILE A 182 17.01 -21.00 32.21
CA ILE A 182 17.01 -21.52 33.60
C ILE A 182 16.60 -22.99 33.60
N VAL A 183 15.53 -23.36 32.90
CA VAL A 183 15.07 -24.75 32.83
C VAL A 183 16.13 -25.65 32.19
N ALA A 184 16.77 -25.21 31.11
CA ALA A 184 17.88 -25.92 30.47
C ALA A 184 19.08 -26.05 31.40
N ALA A 185 19.45 -24.99 32.12
CA ALA A 185 20.55 -25.01 33.10
C ALA A 185 20.26 -25.97 34.26
N ILE A 186 19.03 -25.97 34.79
CA ILE A 186 18.59 -26.92 35.81
C ILE A 186 18.65 -28.36 35.27
N GLY A 187 18.19 -28.58 34.04
CA GLY A 187 18.29 -29.88 33.37
C GLY A 187 19.75 -30.37 33.23
N CYS A 188 20.66 -29.49 32.82
CA CYS A 188 22.10 -29.77 32.76
C CYS A 188 22.70 -30.08 34.14
N LEU A 189 22.38 -29.28 35.17
CA LEU A 189 22.88 -29.46 36.54
C LEU A 189 22.36 -30.76 37.16
N ALA A 190 21.08 -31.09 36.94
CA ALA A 190 20.50 -32.35 37.40
C ALA A 190 21.16 -33.56 36.72
N ARG A 191 21.47 -33.47 35.42
CA ARG A 191 22.24 -34.52 34.71
C ARG A 191 23.67 -34.66 35.24
N LEU A 192 24.36 -33.55 35.53
CA LEU A 192 25.70 -33.57 36.14
C LEU A 192 25.70 -34.16 37.56
N GLN A 193 24.59 -34.04 38.30
CA GLN A 193 24.42 -34.70 39.61
C GLN A 193 24.14 -36.21 39.50
N ILE A 194 23.50 -36.65 38.41
CA ILE A 194 23.22 -38.08 38.15
C ILE A 194 24.48 -38.85 37.73
N GLU A 195 25.48 -38.20 37.14
CA GLU A 195 26.78 -38.82 36.81
C GLU A 195 27.73 -39.02 38.01
N ARG A 196 27.30 -38.70 39.25
CA ARG A 196 28.00 -39.21 40.44
C ARG A 196 27.64 -40.68 40.64
N PRO A 197 28.61 -41.61 40.80
CA PRO A 197 28.30 -43.02 41.00
C PRO A 197 27.56 -43.17 42.32
N TYR A 198 26.24 -43.36 42.26
CA TYR A 198 25.46 -43.74 43.42
C TYR A 198 25.85 -45.16 43.81
N LEU A 199 26.53 -45.27 44.95
CA LEU A 199 26.71 -46.54 45.67
C LEU A 199 25.34 -47.21 45.79
N VAL A 200 25.24 -48.40 45.20
CA VAL A 200 24.13 -49.33 45.37
C VAL A 200 24.10 -49.75 46.84
N VAL A 201 23.26 -49.09 47.64
CA VAL A 201 22.86 -49.63 48.94
C VAL A 201 21.75 -50.63 48.66
N GLN A 202 22.12 -51.91 48.62
CA GLN A 202 21.20 -53.03 48.60
C GLN A 202 20.28 -52.96 49.83
N CYS A 203 18.99 -52.76 49.60
CA CYS A 203 17.96 -53.05 50.59
C CYS A 203 17.82 -54.57 50.74
N ILE A 204 18.47 -55.14 51.75
CA ILE A 204 18.23 -56.51 52.20
C ILE A 204 17.15 -56.45 53.29
N LYS A 205 15.95 -56.97 52.94
CA LYS A 205 14.75 -57.32 53.74
C LYS A 205 13.53 -56.36 53.67
N PRO A 206 12.36 -56.87 53.22
CA PRO A 206 11.05 -56.26 53.45
C PRO A 206 10.54 -56.53 54.89
N PRO A 207 9.56 -55.78 55.42
CA PRO A 207 8.62 -54.92 54.69
C PRO A 207 8.48 -53.51 55.28
N ILE A 208 8.97 -52.47 54.59
CA ILE A 208 8.31 -51.15 54.48
C ILE A 208 8.79 -50.56 53.15
N CYS A 209 8.05 -50.83 52.07
CA CYS A 209 7.98 -49.91 50.93
C CYS A 209 6.65 -49.17 51.10
N SER A 210 6.72 -47.87 51.39
CA SER A 210 5.54 -47.02 51.53
C SER A 210 4.95 -46.77 50.14
N LEU A 211 3.65 -47.03 50.00
CA LEU A 211 2.86 -46.56 48.85
C LEU A 211 2.93 -45.02 48.79
N PRO A 212 2.95 -44.41 47.59
CA PRO A 212 2.94 -42.96 47.48
C PRO A 212 1.70 -42.39 48.17
N SER A 213 1.89 -41.31 48.91
CA SER A 213 0.83 -40.67 49.69
C SER A 213 -0.32 -40.18 48.80
N GLU A 214 -1.55 -40.10 49.32
CA GLU A 214 -2.72 -39.58 48.58
C GLU A 214 -2.48 -38.17 48.00
N LYS A 215 -1.58 -37.41 48.64
CA LYS A 215 -1.08 -36.10 48.17
C LYS A 215 -0.28 -36.22 46.86
N GLU A 216 0.57 -37.23 46.72
CA GLU A 216 1.34 -37.51 45.51
C GLU A 216 0.45 -38.00 44.36
N TYR A 217 -0.60 -38.77 44.65
CA TYR A 217 -1.58 -39.20 43.63
C TYR A 217 -2.40 -38.00 43.10
N ARG A 218 -2.83 -37.10 43.99
CA ARG A 218 -3.52 -35.85 43.58
C ARG A 218 -2.61 -34.93 42.78
N MET A 219 -1.34 -34.83 43.15
CA MET A 219 -0.35 -34.03 42.42
C MET A 219 -0.08 -34.63 41.02
N ARG A 220 0.08 -35.95 40.90
CA ARG A 220 0.15 -36.67 39.60
C ARG A 220 -1.07 -36.40 38.73
N SER A 221 -2.29 -36.52 39.28
CA SER A 221 -3.52 -36.31 38.49
C SER A 221 -3.70 -34.85 38.06
N SER A 222 -3.22 -33.90 38.86
CA SER A 222 -3.31 -32.47 38.54
C SER A 222 -2.28 -32.08 37.47
N VAL A 223 -1.05 -32.56 37.60
CA VAL A 223 0.01 -32.38 36.60
C VAL A 223 -0.36 -33.05 35.27
N GLN A 224 -0.89 -34.28 35.30
CA GLN A 224 -1.38 -34.96 34.09
C GLN A 224 -2.53 -34.21 33.41
N ARG A 225 -3.49 -33.67 34.18
CA ARG A 225 -4.59 -32.86 33.62
C ARG A 225 -4.10 -31.56 32.99
N ILE A 226 -3.14 -30.87 33.62
CA ILE A 226 -2.53 -29.64 33.10
C ILE A 226 -1.75 -29.93 31.81
N SER A 227 -0.93 -30.99 31.80
CA SER A 227 -0.19 -31.41 30.59
C SER A 227 -1.13 -31.83 29.46
N PHE A 228 -2.24 -32.52 29.76
CA PHE A 228 -3.22 -32.94 28.76
C PHE A 228 -4.00 -31.75 28.17
N ALA A 229 -4.40 -30.78 29.00
CA ALA A 229 -5.00 -29.54 28.53
C ALA A 229 -4.03 -28.72 27.65
N GLY A 230 -2.76 -28.62 28.06
CA GLY A 230 -1.72 -27.98 27.26
C GLY A 230 -1.50 -28.64 25.90
N ILE A 231 -1.52 -29.99 25.84
CA ILE A 231 -1.43 -30.76 24.58
C ILE A 231 -2.65 -30.49 23.69
N ILE A 232 -3.86 -30.50 24.23
CA ILE A 232 -5.08 -30.22 23.44
C ILE A 232 -5.01 -28.83 22.83
N ILE A 233 -4.61 -27.82 23.62
CA ILE A 233 -4.55 -26.44 23.14
C ILE A 233 -3.41 -26.25 22.13
N ALA A 234 -2.22 -26.79 22.39
CA ALA A 234 -1.10 -26.71 21.44
C ALA A 234 -1.41 -27.45 20.13
N THR A 235 -2.07 -28.61 20.21
CA THR A 235 -2.53 -29.36 19.03
C THR A 235 -3.64 -28.60 18.30
N PHE A 236 -4.55 -27.95 19.03
CA PHE A 236 -5.59 -27.10 18.44
C PHE A 236 -4.98 -25.92 17.68
N PHE A 237 -4.06 -25.16 18.28
CA PHE A 237 -3.40 -24.04 17.61
C PHE A 237 -2.48 -24.48 16.46
N SER A 238 -1.76 -25.59 16.61
CA SER A 238 -0.93 -26.14 15.53
C SER A 238 -1.80 -26.64 14.39
N SER A 239 -2.90 -27.34 14.68
CA SER A 239 -3.87 -27.78 13.68
C SER A 239 -4.58 -26.60 13.04
N TRP A 240 -4.87 -25.54 13.80
CA TRP A 240 -5.45 -24.30 13.29
C TRP A 240 -4.47 -23.57 12.37
N CYS A 241 -3.18 -23.52 12.70
CA CYS A 241 -2.18 -22.88 11.86
C CYS A 241 -1.85 -23.73 10.62
N ILE A 242 -1.74 -25.05 10.77
CA ILE A 242 -1.59 -25.97 9.64
C ILE A 242 -2.82 -25.89 8.74
N PHE A 243 -4.03 -25.85 9.32
CA PHE A 243 -5.27 -25.67 8.57
C PHE A 243 -5.33 -24.28 7.93
N SER A 244 -4.91 -23.22 8.61
CA SER A 244 -4.86 -21.87 8.05
C SER A 244 -3.84 -21.77 6.91
N VAL A 245 -2.65 -22.35 7.06
CA VAL A 245 -1.63 -22.46 6.00
C VAL A 245 -2.16 -23.32 4.86
N ALA A 246 -2.80 -24.45 5.16
CA ALA A 246 -3.39 -25.33 4.17
C ALA A 246 -4.49 -24.62 3.38
N VAL A 247 -5.46 -23.98 4.04
CA VAL A 247 -6.53 -23.21 3.38
C VAL A 247 -5.97 -22.03 2.57
N HIS A 248 -4.89 -21.39 3.05
CA HIS A 248 -4.34 -20.19 2.42
C HIS A 248 -3.39 -20.51 1.25
N PHE A 249 -2.60 -21.58 1.34
CA PHE A 249 -1.56 -21.92 0.35
C PHE A 249 -1.86 -23.16 -0.49
N LEU A 250 -2.76 -24.06 -0.07
CA LEU A 250 -3.26 -25.09 -0.97
C LEU A 250 -4.22 -24.46 -1.97
N PRO A 251 -4.25 -24.95 -3.22
CA PRO A 251 -5.27 -24.53 -4.17
C PRO A 251 -6.64 -24.72 -3.53
N PRO A 252 -7.59 -23.77 -3.72
CA PRO A 252 -8.93 -23.92 -3.18
C PRO A 252 -9.44 -25.30 -3.59
N PHE A 253 -9.99 -26.05 -2.62
CA PHE A 253 -10.87 -27.17 -2.98
C PHE A 253 -11.84 -26.60 -4.00
N SER A 254 -11.80 -27.14 -5.21
CA SER A 254 -12.58 -26.67 -6.35
C SER A 254 -14.06 -26.79 -6.04
N LEU A 255 -14.59 -25.84 -5.28
CA LEU A 255 -16.01 -25.56 -5.22
C LEU A 255 -16.32 -25.03 -6.61
N ARG A 256 -16.82 -25.94 -7.44
CA ARG A 256 -17.31 -25.69 -8.80
C ARG A 256 -17.95 -24.30 -8.89
N GLN A 257 -17.25 -23.38 -9.53
CA GLN A 257 -17.78 -22.09 -9.95
C GLN A 257 -18.55 -22.24 -11.29
N ASN A 258 -19.18 -23.39 -11.52
CA ASN A 258 -19.64 -23.82 -12.85
C ASN A 258 -21.14 -23.67 -13.10
N ALA A 259 -21.85 -22.83 -12.34
CA ALA A 259 -23.28 -22.59 -12.61
C ALA A 259 -23.72 -21.11 -12.56
N TYR A 260 -23.00 -20.24 -11.84
CA TYR A 260 -23.34 -18.81 -11.73
C TYR A 260 -22.34 -17.87 -12.45
N ALA A 261 -21.24 -18.38 -13.00
CA ALA A 261 -20.21 -17.56 -13.66
C ALA A 261 -20.81 -16.72 -14.82
N ASN A 262 -21.74 -17.26 -15.61
CA ASN A 262 -22.23 -16.57 -16.81
C ASN A 262 -23.02 -15.26 -16.57
N GLU A 263 -23.55 -15.00 -15.36
CA GLU A 263 -24.30 -13.75 -15.12
C GLU A 263 -23.41 -12.57 -14.71
N PHE A 264 -22.21 -12.84 -14.18
CA PHE A 264 -21.32 -11.82 -13.59
C PHE A 264 -20.04 -11.59 -14.39
N CYS A 265 -19.80 -12.37 -15.44
CA CYS A 265 -18.66 -12.22 -16.32
C CYS A 265 -19.11 -11.49 -17.61
N ASP A 266 -18.38 -10.45 -18.00
CA ASP A 266 -18.68 -9.72 -19.23
C ASP A 266 -18.31 -10.61 -20.46
N PRO A 267 -19.27 -10.92 -21.35
CA PRO A 267 -19.04 -11.85 -22.45
C PRO A 267 -18.20 -11.24 -23.60
N ILE A 268 -17.83 -9.96 -23.52
CA ILE A 268 -16.92 -9.32 -24.47
C ILE A 268 -15.50 -9.88 -24.32
N ASP A 269 -15.04 -10.09 -23.08
CA ASP A 269 -13.74 -10.67 -22.73
C ASP A 269 -13.89 -11.67 -21.57
N GLU A 270 -14.07 -12.94 -21.92
CA GLU A 270 -14.33 -14.03 -20.95
C GLU A 270 -13.08 -14.47 -20.17
N THR A 271 -11.94 -13.78 -20.33
CA THR A 271 -10.65 -14.16 -19.75
C THR A 271 -10.64 -14.06 -18.22
N GLU A 272 -11.28 -13.02 -17.69
CA GLU A 272 -11.59 -12.83 -16.27
C GLU A 272 -12.93 -12.10 -16.18
N CYS A 273 -13.77 -12.39 -15.20
CA CYS A 273 -15.15 -11.88 -15.18
C CYS A 273 -15.27 -10.35 -15.17
N ILE A 274 -14.27 -9.66 -14.62
CA ILE A 274 -14.22 -8.20 -14.62
C ILE A 274 -13.80 -7.61 -15.98
N LEU A 275 -13.19 -8.38 -16.87
CA LEU A 275 -12.64 -7.86 -18.13
C LEU A 275 -13.72 -7.81 -19.22
N PRO A 276 -13.65 -6.84 -20.15
CA PRO A 276 -12.70 -5.74 -20.18
C PRO A 276 -13.02 -4.73 -19.07
N PHE A 277 -12.00 -4.04 -18.55
CA PHE A 277 -12.16 -3.08 -17.47
C PHE A 277 -11.51 -1.74 -17.83
N PRO A 278 -12.18 -0.59 -17.61
CA PRO A 278 -13.56 -0.43 -17.17
C PRO A 278 -14.60 -0.82 -18.24
N SER A 279 -15.84 -1.10 -17.82
CA SER A 279 -16.96 -1.46 -18.72
C SER A 279 -18.31 -1.06 -18.12
N PHE A 280 -19.26 -0.65 -18.97
CA PHE A 280 -20.68 -0.47 -18.60
C PHE A 280 -21.31 -1.74 -18.00
N PHE A 281 -20.72 -2.92 -18.16
CA PHE A 281 -21.18 -4.16 -17.47
C PHE A 281 -21.18 -4.02 -15.97
N HIS A 282 -20.21 -3.27 -15.45
CA HIS A 282 -19.96 -3.12 -14.03
C HIS A 282 -20.61 -1.86 -13.47
N LEU A 283 -21.72 -1.41 -14.09
CA LEU A 283 -22.49 -0.25 -13.67
C LEU A 283 -23.97 -0.61 -13.49
N ARG A 284 -24.64 0.14 -12.62
CA ARG A 284 -26.10 0.13 -12.46
C ARG A 284 -26.66 1.55 -12.63
N PRO A 285 -27.89 1.72 -13.13
CA PRO A 285 -28.53 3.03 -13.19
C PRO A 285 -28.68 3.65 -11.80
N ASP A 286 -28.41 4.95 -11.67
CA ASP A 286 -28.65 5.74 -10.47
C ASP A 286 -28.98 7.19 -10.86
N GLU A 287 -30.27 7.54 -10.88
CA GLU A 287 -30.75 8.88 -11.24
C GLU A 287 -30.33 9.97 -10.25
N THR A 288 -29.81 9.61 -9.08
CA THR A 288 -29.31 10.58 -8.09
C THR A 288 -27.86 10.99 -8.32
N SER A 289 -27.13 10.23 -9.15
CA SER A 289 -25.75 10.53 -9.55
C SER A 289 -25.67 11.50 -10.73
N GLU A 290 -24.55 12.20 -10.88
CA GLU A 290 -24.37 13.18 -11.97
C GLU A 290 -24.21 12.51 -13.35
N THR A 291 -23.66 11.31 -13.38
CA THR A 291 -23.51 10.51 -14.62
C THR A 291 -24.77 9.72 -14.96
N GLY A 292 -25.72 9.56 -14.02
CA GLY A 292 -26.86 8.66 -14.13
C GLY A 292 -26.52 7.19 -13.85
N TRP A 293 -25.28 6.90 -13.43
CA TRP A 293 -24.77 5.56 -13.18
C TRP A 293 -24.04 5.46 -11.85
N ARG A 294 -23.98 4.25 -11.31
CA ARG A 294 -23.13 3.92 -10.18
C ARG A 294 -22.33 2.67 -10.46
N VAL A 295 -21.09 2.66 -10.01
CA VAL A 295 -20.23 1.49 -10.07
C VAL A 295 -20.88 0.34 -9.29
N ASN A 296 -20.80 -0.86 -9.86
CA ASN A 296 -21.42 -2.08 -9.36
C ASN A 296 -20.49 -3.28 -9.58
N LEU A 297 -19.29 -3.21 -9.01
CA LEU A 297 -18.35 -4.32 -8.91
C LEU A 297 -18.93 -5.35 -7.94
N GLN A 298 -19.47 -6.42 -8.50
CA GLN A 298 -20.02 -7.53 -7.72
C GLN A 298 -18.88 -8.42 -7.24
N GLU A 299 -18.97 -8.94 -6.02
CA GLU A 299 -17.92 -9.79 -5.44
C GLU A 299 -17.54 -10.98 -6.35
N ALA A 300 -18.52 -11.56 -7.05
CA ALA A 300 -18.31 -12.67 -7.99
C ALA A 300 -17.59 -12.28 -9.29
N SER A 301 -17.59 -10.99 -9.65
CA SER A 301 -16.85 -10.46 -10.81
C SER A 301 -15.38 -10.14 -10.48
N LEU A 302 -15.08 -9.94 -9.20
CA LEU A 302 -13.76 -9.51 -8.73
C LEU A 302 -12.80 -10.70 -8.56
N PRO A 303 -11.48 -10.47 -8.67
CA PRO A 303 -10.50 -11.52 -8.40
C PRO A 303 -10.63 -12.10 -6.98
N LEU A 304 -10.62 -13.43 -6.88
CA LEU A 304 -10.60 -14.11 -5.59
C LEU A 304 -9.24 -13.96 -4.92
N LEU A 305 -9.29 -13.77 -3.60
CA LEU A 305 -8.14 -13.87 -2.72
C LEU A 305 -7.88 -15.33 -2.34
N ARG A 306 -6.63 -15.62 -1.95
CA ARG A 306 -6.21 -16.90 -1.37
C ARG A 306 -7.09 -17.24 -0.16
N GLY A 307 -7.43 -18.53 -0.07
CA GLY A 307 -8.45 -19.01 0.87
C GLY A 307 -9.89 -18.88 0.39
N GLY A 308 -10.13 -18.49 -0.87
CA GLY A 308 -11.48 -18.38 -1.44
C GLY A 308 -12.27 -17.18 -0.91
N ILE A 309 -11.57 -16.14 -0.47
CA ILE A 309 -12.17 -14.94 0.11
C ILE A 309 -12.47 -13.95 -1.02
N SER A 310 -13.69 -13.44 -1.07
CA SER A 310 -14.07 -12.37 -2.00
C SER A 310 -13.37 -11.07 -1.67
N MET A 311 -12.97 -10.32 -2.70
CA MET A 311 -12.64 -8.92 -2.53
C MET A 311 -13.92 -8.10 -2.38
N HIS A 312 -13.91 -7.15 -1.45
CA HIS A 312 -15.03 -6.24 -1.26
C HIS A 312 -14.75 -4.90 -1.94
N ALA A 313 -15.79 -4.30 -2.52
CA ALA A 313 -15.69 -3.10 -3.35
C ALA A 313 -16.70 -2.01 -2.95
N GLU A 314 -17.14 -1.97 -1.68
CA GLU A 314 -18.18 -1.03 -1.22
C GLU A 314 -17.83 0.41 -1.57
N PHE A 315 -16.63 0.85 -1.23
CA PHE A 315 -16.16 2.19 -1.56
C PHE A 315 -16.19 2.46 -3.08
N TYR A 316 -15.69 1.54 -3.91
CA TYR A 316 -15.67 1.74 -5.35
C TYR A 316 -17.09 1.81 -5.92
N ASN A 317 -18.03 1.06 -5.34
CA ASN A 317 -19.45 1.06 -5.69
C ASN A 317 -20.20 2.32 -5.23
N GLU A 318 -19.56 3.21 -4.47
CA GLU A 318 -20.11 4.53 -4.18
C GLU A 318 -19.89 5.52 -5.33
N LEU A 319 -18.89 5.29 -6.18
CA LEU A 319 -18.49 6.14 -7.30
C LEU A 319 -19.49 6.08 -8.45
N ASP A 320 -19.63 7.19 -9.18
CA ASP A 320 -20.58 7.31 -10.30
C ASP A 320 -19.95 7.07 -11.69
N GLY A 321 -18.72 6.57 -11.74
CA GLY A 321 -18.06 6.18 -12.98
C GLY A 321 -16.63 5.73 -12.73
N PHE A 322 -15.86 5.55 -13.81
CA PHE A 322 -14.50 5.03 -13.74
C PHE A 322 -13.44 6.12 -13.81
N SER A 323 -12.22 5.75 -13.43
CA SER A 323 -11.04 6.62 -13.43
C SER A 323 -10.87 7.38 -14.75
N THR A 324 -10.44 8.63 -14.65
CA THR A 324 -10.14 9.48 -15.81
C THR A 324 -8.76 9.22 -16.40
N MET A 325 -7.86 8.53 -15.68
CA MET A 325 -6.51 8.25 -16.20
C MET A 325 -6.00 6.85 -15.88
N GLY A 326 -6.79 6.04 -15.18
CA GLY A 326 -6.44 4.65 -14.89
C GLY A 326 -6.29 3.80 -16.14
N PRO A 327 -5.49 2.72 -16.05
CA PRO A 327 -5.28 1.84 -17.18
C PRO A 327 -6.59 1.18 -17.59
N ILE A 328 -6.74 1.02 -18.90
CA ILE A 328 -7.80 0.24 -19.51
C ILE A 328 -7.22 -1.14 -19.84
N LEU A 329 -7.89 -2.19 -19.38
CA LEU A 329 -7.47 -3.58 -19.46
C LEU A 329 -8.39 -4.39 -20.37
N PHE A 330 -7.80 -5.19 -21.24
CA PHE A 330 -8.49 -6.24 -21.98
C PHE A 330 -7.51 -7.32 -22.45
N TYR A 331 -8.02 -8.44 -22.90
CA TYR A 331 -7.27 -9.53 -23.51
C TYR A 331 -7.83 -9.88 -24.90
N ILE A 332 -6.92 -10.18 -25.84
CA ILE A 332 -7.25 -10.79 -27.13
C ILE A 332 -6.24 -11.90 -27.39
N ASP A 333 -6.76 -13.10 -27.64
CA ASP A 333 -5.92 -14.26 -27.92
C ASP A 333 -5.07 -14.06 -29.18
N GLY A 334 -3.77 -14.37 -29.09
CA GLY A 334 -2.81 -14.18 -30.18
C GLY A 334 -2.22 -12.78 -30.33
N LEU A 335 -2.71 -11.76 -29.59
CA LEU A 335 -2.23 -10.38 -29.73
C LEU A 335 -0.81 -10.19 -29.15
N LYS A 336 -0.50 -10.83 -28.02
CA LYS A 336 0.87 -10.84 -27.47
C LYS A 336 1.84 -11.49 -28.45
N GLU A 337 1.48 -12.66 -28.98
CA GLU A 337 2.33 -13.41 -29.92
C GLU A 337 2.56 -12.60 -31.20
N ALA A 338 1.55 -11.86 -31.68
CA ALA A 338 1.69 -10.93 -32.79
C ALA A 338 2.64 -9.77 -32.48
N HIS A 339 2.53 -9.18 -31.30
CA HIS A 339 3.42 -8.12 -30.82
C HIS A 339 4.88 -8.61 -30.78
N GLU A 340 5.11 -9.77 -30.18
CA GLU A 340 6.44 -10.40 -30.06
C GLU A 340 7.03 -10.85 -31.41
N ALA A 341 6.18 -11.24 -32.35
CA ALA A 341 6.57 -11.54 -33.73
C ALA A 341 6.92 -10.27 -34.54
N GLY A 342 6.83 -9.09 -33.94
CA GLY A 342 7.24 -7.82 -34.56
C GLY A 342 6.17 -7.22 -35.48
N ALA A 343 4.90 -7.60 -35.34
CA ALA A 343 3.83 -7.01 -36.13
C ALA A 343 3.62 -5.50 -35.81
N LYS A 344 4.13 -5.02 -34.66
CA LYS A 344 4.16 -3.61 -34.21
C LYS A 344 2.81 -2.89 -34.34
N GLN A 345 1.74 -3.62 -34.04
CA GLN A 345 0.36 -3.14 -34.20
C GLN A 345 -0.07 -2.24 -33.02
N LEU A 346 0.41 -2.54 -31.81
CA LEU A 346 0.21 -1.70 -30.63
C LEU A 346 1.15 -0.50 -30.67
N LYS A 347 0.62 0.70 -30.38
CA LYS A 347 1.39 1.94 -30.35
C LYS A 347 1.70 2.32 -28.92
N GLY A 348 2.93 2.09 -28.51
CA GLY A 348 3.41 2.42 -27.17
C GLY A 348 3.59 3.92 -26.93
N GLN A 349 4.18 4.26 -25.79
CA GLN A 349 4.32 5.64 -25.30
C GLN A 349 5.14 6.57 -26.24
N ARG A 350 6.10 6.01 -27.00
CA ARG A 350 6.87 6.78 -28.00
C ARG A 350 6.10 7.04 -29.30
N GLU A 351 4.94 6.40 -29.48
CA GLU A 351 4.14 6.41 -30.71
C GLU A 351 2.70 6.87 -30.47
N ILE A 352 2.42 7.61 -29.38
CA ILE A 352 1.07 8.09 -29.03
C ILE A 352 0.40 8.81 -30.21
N ALA A 353 1.13 9.62 -30.97
CA ALA A 353 0.59 10.32 -32.14
C ALA A 353 -0.03 9.37 -33.19
N LYS A 354 0.48 8.15 -33.30
CA LYS A 354 0.00 7.15 -34.25
C LYS A 354 -1.26 6.43 -33.80
N SER A 355 -1.58 6.46 -32.50
CA SER A 355 -2.76 5.83 -31.90
C SER A 355 -4.10 6.37 -32.46
N VAL A 356 -4.07 7.56 -33.07
CA VAL A 356 -5.22 8.22 -33.70
C VAL A 356 -5.15 8.20 -35.23
N THR A 357 -4.44 7.23 -35.80
CA THR A 357 -4.24 7.08 -37.25
C THR A 357 -4.52 5.64 -37.70
N GLN A 358 -4.55 5.39 -39.01
CA GLN A 358 -4.68 4.05 -39.60
C GLN A 358 -3.53 3.09 -39.26
N GLU A 359 -2.42 3.57 -38.68
CA GLU A 359 -1.31 2.71 -38.24
C GLU A 359 -1.62 1.93 -36.95
N SER A 360 -2.62 2.35 -36.18
CA SER A 360 -3.02 1.72 -34.91
C SER A 360 -4.10 0.66 -35.12
N VAL A 361 -4.06 -0.40 -34.32
CA VAL A 361 -5.17 -1.36 -34.20
C VAL A 361 -6.04 -1.11 -32.97
N THR A 362 -5.59 -0.27 -32.03
CA THR A 362 -6.36 0.13 -30.85
C THR A 362 -6.87 1.56 -31.02
N PHE A 363 -8.14 1.79 -30.70
CA PHE A 363 -8.77 3.11 -30.76
C PHE A 363 -9.54 3.38 -29.47
N LEU A 364 -9.24 4.52 -28.82
CA LEU A 364 -10.04 5.09 -27.75
C LEU A 364 -10.86 6.25 -28.34
N VAL A 365 -12.16 6.30 -28.06
CA VAL A 365 -13.10 7.22 -28.73
C VAL A 365 -13.93 7.96 -27.68
N ASP A 366 -14.01 9.29 -27.77
CA ASP A 366 -15.06 10.08 -27.11
C ASP A 366 -16.35 9.90 -27.94
N VAL A 367 -17.32 9.14 -27.41
CA VAL A 367 -18.50 8.69 -28.17
C VAL A 367 -19.37 9.88 -28.57
N LYS A 368 -19.50 10.87 -27.68
CA LYS A 368 -20.33 12.06 -27.93
C LYS A 368 -19.65 13.00 -28.92
N ALA A 369 -18.36 13.26 -28.75
CA ALA A 369 -17.60 14.11 -29.67
C ALA A 369 -17.30 13.43 -31.01
N ALA A 370 -17.42 12.09 -31.08
CA ALA A 370 -16.99 11.26 -32.19
C ALA A 370 -15.55 11.57 -32.61
N ALA A 371 -14.65 11.60 -31.63
CA ALA A 371 -13.25 11.94 -31.81
C ALA A 371 -12.34 10.87 -31.22
N LEU A 372 -11.24 10.56 -31.91
CA LEU A 372 -10.20 9.66 -31.39
C LEU A 372 -9.42 10.36 -30.27
N VAL A 373 -9.16 9.62 -29.21
CA VAL A 373 -8.39 10.06 -28.06
C VAL A 373 -6.98 9.45 -28.16
N PRO A 374 -5.93 10.28 -28.16
CA PRO A 374 -4.56 9.79 -28.15
C PRO A 374 -4.29 8.94 -26.91
N HIS A 375 -3.65 7.80 -27.11
CA HIS A 375 -3.34 6.84 -26.07
C HIS A 375 -2.06 6.07 -26.39
N SER A 376 -1.52 5.38 -25.41
CA SER A 376 -0.54 4.31 -25.61
C SER A 376 -1.18 2.96 -25.33
N ALA A 377 -0.79 1.93 -26.07
CA ALA A 377 -1.16 0.55 -25.83
C ALA A 377 0.09 -0.35 -25.80
N GLU A 378 0.13 -1.30 -24.89
CA GLU A 378 1.26 -2.21 -24.68
C GLU A 378 0.83 -3.53 -24.03
N ILE A 379 1.70 -4.53 -24.07
CA ILE A 379 1.51 -5.80 -23.36
C ILE A 379 1.99 -5.67 -21.92
N ASP A 380 1.16 -6.09 -20.97
CA ASP A 380 1.55 -6.25 -19.57
C ASP A 380 2.32 -7.56 -19.36
N TYR A 381 3.60 -7.44 -19.07
CA TYR A 381 4.48 -8.57 -18.77
C TYR A 381 4.58 -8.91 -17.29
N LEU A 382 3.76 -8.30 -16.42
CA LEU A 382 3.69 -8.67 -15.00
C LEU A 382 3.28 -10.14 -14.80
N ASP A 383 2.34 -10.64 -15.62
CA ASP A 383 2.03 -12.06 -15.74
C ASP A 383 2.35 -12.55 -17.15
N PRO A 384 3.60 -12.98 -17.43
CA PRO A 384 4.00 -13.35 -18.79
C PRO A 384 3.27 -14.61 -19.31
N LYS A 385 2.64 -15.39 -18.43
CA LYS A 385 1.83 -16.56 -18.80
C LYS A 385 0.39 -16.16 -19.14
N HIS A 386 -0.07 -15.07 -18.59
CA HIS A 386 -1.46 -14.61 -18.65
C HIS A 386 -1.50 -13.09 -18.87
N PRO A 387 -0.86 -12.58 -19.93
CA PRO A 387 -0.69 -11.15 -20.17
C PRO A 387 -2.05 -10.47 -20.35
N MET A 388 -2.05 -9.15 -20.23
CA MET A 388 -3.17 -8.30 -20.65
C MET A 388 -2.64 -7.19 -21.56
N VAL A 389 -3.51 -6.54 -22.29
CA VAL A 389 -3.20 -5.26 -22.94
C VAL A 389 -3.50 -4.15 -21.94
N LEU A 390 -2.54 -3.25 -21.77
CA LEU A 390 -2.73 -2.00 -21.05
C LEU A 390 -2.92 -0.89 -22.07
N LEU A 391 -3.98 -0.12 -21.93
CA LEU A 391 -4.17 1.12 -22.68
C LEU A 391 -4.23 2.29 -21.70
N PHE A 392 -3.35 3.27 -21.88
CA PHE A 392 -3.29 4.49 -21.07
C PHE A 392 -3.68 5.70 -21.93
N PRO A 393 -4.68 6.49 -21.52
CA PRO A 393 -4.94 7.78 -22.13
C PRO A 393 -3.70 8.68 -22.08
N ALA A 394 -3.41 9.43 -23.15
CA ALA A 394 -2.27 10.35 -23.15
C ALA A 394 -2.48 11.56 -22.24
N ARG A 395 -3.74 11.90 -21.94
CA ARG A 395 -4.17 12.97 -21.04
C ARG A 395 -5.34 12.45 -20.20
N PRO A 396 -5.60 13.06 -19.03
CA PRO A 396 -6.82 12.76 -18.29
C PRO A 396 -8.05 12.86 -19.20
N LEU A 397 -8.87 11.82 -19.19
CA LEU A 397 -10.17 11.81 -19.84
C LEU A 397 -11.06 12.84 -19.15
N LYS A 398 -11.99 13.41 -19.91
CA LYS A 398 -12.97 14.36 -19.38
C LYS A 398 -13.86 13.67 -18.33
N HIS A 399 -14.21 14.38 -17.27
CA HIS A 399 -15.24 13.98 -16.33
C HIS A 399 -16.60 13.78 -17.01
N ASN A 400 -17.42 12.87 -16.45
CA ASN A 400 -18.79 12.61 -16.88
C ASN A 400 -18.92 12.48 -18.43
N THR A 401 -18.04 11.67 -19.02
CA THR A 401 -17.97 11.51 -20.48
C THR A 401 -17.95 10.03 -20.86
N HIS A 402 -18.69 9.69 -21.92
CA HIS A 402 -18.80 8.34 -22.44
C HIS A 402 -17.68 8.04 -23.44
N TYR A 403 -16.85 7.07 -23.12
CA TYR A 403 -15.76 6.59 -23.97
C TYR A 403 -15.98 5.16 -24.42
N ALA A 404 -15.37 4.79 -25.54
CA ALA A 404 -15.32 3.42 -26.04
C ALA A 404 -13.92 3.04 -26.52
N VAL A 405 -13.60 1.76 -26.40
CA VAL A 405 -12.36 1.15 -26.83
C VAL A 405 -12.67 0.11 -27.90
N ALA A 406 -11.99 0.21 -29.03
CA ALA A 406 -12.11 -0.74 -30.12
C ALA A 406 -10.75 -1.32 -30.48
N VAL A 407 -10.73 -2.62 -30.79
CA VAL A 407 -9.60 -3.26 -31.48
C VAL A 407 -10.04 -3.64 -32.88
N VAL A 408 -9.32 -3.12 -33.87
CA VAL A 408 -9.68 -3.23 -35.29
C VAL A 408 -8.48 -3.67 -36.11
N ASN A 409 -8.67 -4.64 -37.00
CA ASN A 409 -7.67 -5.12 -37.94
C ASN A 409 -6.38 -5.65 -37.27
N ALA A 410 -6.48 -6.16 -36.05
CA ALA A 410 -5.37 -6.83 -35.39
C ALA A 410 -5.12 -8.20 -36.04
N THR A 411 -3.87 -8.53 -36.32
CA THR A 411 -3.50 -9.78 -37.01
C THR A 411 -2.47 -10.57 -36.22
N ASN A 412 -2.48 -11.89 -36.38
CA ASN A 412 -1.45 -12.77 -35.83
C ASN A 412 -0.10 -12.58 -36.57
N GLY A 413 0.95 -13.30 -36.13
CA GLY A 413 2.27 -13.27 -36.79
C GLY A 413 2.30 -13.77 -38.26
N LYS A 414 1.19 -14.30 -38.79
CA LYS A 414 1.03 -14.73 -40.19
C LYS A 414 0.23 -13.72 -41.03
N GLY A 415 -0.32 -12.68 -40.41
CA GLY A 415 -1.17 -11.69 -41.06
C GLY A 415 -2.66 -12.04 -41.10
N ASP A 416 -3.11 -13.13 -40.46
CA ASP A 416 -4.54 -13.44 -40.35
C ASP A 416 -5.18 -12.63 -39.22
N LEU A 417 -6.43 -12.20 -39.39
CA LEU A 417 -7.18 -11.51 -38.33
C LEU A 417 -7.30 -12.39 -37.08
N LEU A 418 -7.06 -11.79 -35.91
CA LEU A 418 -7.35 -12.43 -34.61
C LEU A 418 -8.85 -12.69 -34.45
N ALA A 419 -9.19 -13.75 -33.71
CA ALA A 419 -10.57 -14.19 -33.50
C ALA A 419 -11.36 -13.26 -32.57
N ARG A 420 -12.68 -13.39 -32.59
CA ARG A 420 -13.63 -12.67 -31.74
C ARG A 420 -14.18 -13.56 -30.64
N SER A 421 -14.61 -12.95 -29.55
CA SER A 421 -15.52 -13.62 -28.62
C SER A 421 -16.88 -13.87 -29.27
N SER A 422 -17.63 -14.84 -28.73
CA SER A 422 -18.96 -15.19 -29.22
C SER A 422 -19.91 -13.99 -29.22
N ALA A 423 -19.86 -13.15 -28.17
CA ALA A 423 -20.65 -11.92 -28.07
C ALA A 423 -20.30 -10.89 -29.15
N MET A 424 -19.03 -10.75 -29.52
CA MET A 424 -18.60 -9.85 -30.59
C MET A 424 -19.04 -10.33 -31.97
N GLU A 425 -19.19 -11.64 -32.18
CA GLU A 425 -19.80 -12.14 -33.41
C GLU A 425 -21.30 -11.80 -33.49
N ASP A 426 -22.01 -11.85 -32.36
CA ASP A 426 -23.44 -11.59 -32.28
C ASP A 426 -23.80 -10.12 -32.52
N LEU A 427 -22.86 -9.20 -32.29
CA LEU A 427 -23.01 -7.77 -32.56
C LEU A 427 -23.50 -7.48 -33.99
N PHE A 428 -23.11 -8.28 -34.99
CA PHE A 428 -23.50 -8.09 -36.39
C PHE A 428 -24.54 -9.11 -36.89
N LYS A 429 -24.95 -10.09 -36.08
CA LYS A 429 -25.87 -11.17 -36.50
C LYS A 429 -27.35 -10.86 -36.29
N GLU A 430 -27.73 -9.97 -35.36
CA GLU A 430 -29.14 -9.78 -35.02
C GLU A 430 -29.89 -8.83 -35.98
N LYS A 431 -31.03 -9.32 -36.50
CA LYS A 431 -32.14 -8.48 -36.95
C LYS A 431 -32.99 -8.11 -35.72
N PRO A 432 -33.64 -6.94 -35.68
CA PRO A 432 -34.46 -6.53 -34.52
C PRO A 432 -35.44 -7.63 -34.13
N ARG A 433 -35.43 -8.02 -32.83
CA ARG A 433 -36.38 -9.01 -32.30
C ARG A 433 -37.79 -8.49 -32.54
N LYS A 434 -38.67 -9.37 -33.02
CA LYS A 434 -40.08 -9.04 -33.27
C LYS A 434 -40.95 -9.71 -32.21
N GLU A 435 -41.91 -8.95 -31.70
CA GLU A 435 -43.04 -9.48 -30.96
C GLU A 435 -43.84 -10.46 -31.84
N PRO A 436 -44.65 -11.37 -31.26
CA PRO A 436 -45.53 -12.27 -32.00
C PRO A 436 -46.50 -11.55 -32.97
N ASN A 437 -46.79 -10.28 -32.71
CA ASN A 437 -47.64 -9.42 -33.55
C ASN A 437 -46.87 -8.73 -34.71
N GLY A 438 -45.56 -8.98 -34.85
CA GLY A 438 -44.70 -8.43 -35.90
C GLY A 438 -44.11 -7.04 -35.60
N SER A 439 -44.43 -6.40 -34.46
CA SER A 439 -43.77 -5.16 -34.04
C SER A 439 -42.35 -5.42 -33.54
N ASN A 440 -41.43 -4.51 -33.79
CA ASN A 440 -40.09 -4.62 -33.20
C ASN A 440 -40.19 -4.47 -31.67
N ILE A 441 -39.59 -5.39 -30.93
CA ILE A 441 -39.25 -5.16 -29.53
C ILE A 441 -38.21 -4.05 -29.53
N PRO A 442 -38.36 -2.96 -28.75
CA PRO A 442 -37.30 -1.99 -28.58
C PRO A 442 -36.05 -2.73 -28.08
N ASP A 443 -35.02 -2.82 -28.94
CA ASP A 443 -33.72 -3.32 -28.53
C ASP A 443 -33.14 -2.27 -27.60
N GLN A 444 -33.19 -2.52 -26.29
CA GLN A 444 -32.65 -1.66 -25.25
C GLN A 444 -31.61 -2.47 -24.49
N GLY A 445 -30.35 -2.17 -24.75
CA GLY A 445 -29.23 -2.91 -24.18
C GLY A 445 -27.89 -2.51 -24.78
N ARG A 446 -26.83 -3.18 -24.34
CA ARG A 446 -25.45 -2.91 -24.80
C ARG A 446 -25.29 -3.01 -26.31
N MET A 447 -25.78 -4.09 -26.92
CA MET A 447 -25.61 -4.32 -28.36
C MET A 447 -26.35 -3.26 -29.18
N TYR A 448 -27.54 -2.85 -28.74
CA TYR A 448 -28.23 -1.70 -29.32
C TYR A 448 -27.36 -0.45 -29.25
N ARG A 449 -26.87 -0.07 -28.06
CA ARG A 449 -26.02 1.11 -27.87
C ARG A 449 -24.76 1.06 -28.74
N TYR A 450 -24.16 -0.12 -28.92
CA TYR A 450 -23.02 -0.29 -29.82
C TYR A 450 -23.40 0.03 -31.27
N ARG A 451 -24.51 -0.54 -31.75
CA ARG A 451 -24.98 -0.35 -33.14
C ARG A 451 -25.47 1.09 -33.40
N SER A 452 -26.15 1.71 -32.42
CA SER A 452 -26.82 3.00 -32.59
C SER A 452 -25.93 4.21 -32.28
N GLU A 453 -24.97 4.07 -31.36
CA GLU A 453 -24.17 5.19 -30.85
C GLU A 453 -22.66 4.98 -31.02
N VAL A 454 -22.12 3.86 -30.53
CA VAL A 454 -20.67 3.66 -30.41
C VAL A 454 -20.00 3.39 -31.76
N ILE A 455 -20.50 2.44 -32.56
CA ILE A 455 -19.96 2.14 -33.90
C ILE A 455 -20.07 3.37 -34.82
N PRO A 456 -21.22 4.08 -34.88
CA PRO A 456 -21.30 5.32 -35.64
C PRO A 456 -20.30 6.39 -35.18
N ALA A 457 -20.05 6.52 -33.87
CA ALA A 457 -19.04 7.44 -33.36
C ALA A 457 -17.62 7.03 -33.77
N LEU A 458 -17.28 5.74 -33.66
CA LEU A 458 -16.00 5.20 -34.11
C LEU A 458 -15.78 5.43 -35.61
N GLN A 459 -16.76 5.17 -36.47
CA GLN A 459 -16.63 5.39 -37.91
C GLN A 459 -16.54 6.87 -38.29
N ARG A 460 -17.19 7.77 -37.52
CA ARG A 460 -17.02 9.22 -37.71
C ARG A 460 -15.64 9.71 -37.25
N ALA A 461 -15.11 9.13 -36.17
CA ALA A 461 -13.80 9.46 -35.62
C ALA A 461 -12.65 8.92 -36.50
N ALA A 462 -12.79 7.70 -36.99
CA ALA A 462 -11.86 7.00 -37.86
C ALA A 462 -12.51 6.77 -39.24
N VAL A 463 -12.58 7.83 -40.04
CA VAL A 463 -13.28 7.86 -41.34
C VAL A 463 -12.76 6.86 -42.38
N TRP A 464 -11.58 6.28 -42.14
CA TRP A 464 -11.00 5.21 -42.96
C TRP A 464 -11.58 3.82 -42.64
N LEU A 465 -12.31 3.65 -41.54
CA LEU A 465 -12.91 2.37 -41.14
C LEU A 465 -14.31 2.20 -41.76
N ASN A 466 -14.50 1.11 -42.49
CA ASN A 466 -15.80 0.71 -43.03
C ASN A 466 -16.26 -0.63 -42.43
N LEU A 467 -16.79 -0.55 -41.21
CA LEU A 467 -17.27 -1.70 -40.46
C LEU A 467 -18.62 -2.24 -40.98
N SER A 468 -19.28 -1.54 -41.90
CA SER A 468 -20.48 -2.03 -42.57
C SER A 468 -20.13 -3.07 -43.63
N ASP A 469 -19.07 -2.84 -44.40
CA ASP A 469 -18.61 -3.76 -45.45
C ASP A 469 -17.70 -4.86 -44.88
N ASN A 470 -16.85 -4.50 -43.91
CA ASN A 470 -15.90 -5.42 -43.27
C ASN A 470 -16.19 -5.55 -41.77
N PRO A 471 -17.36 -6.07 -41.36
CA PRO A 471 -17.70 -6.19 -39.95
C PRO A 471 -16.71 -7.08 -39.22
N ALA A 472 -16.00 -7.98 -39.93
CA ALA A 472 -14.94 -8.91 -39.50
C ALA A 472 -13.63 -8.24 -39.03
N GLU A 473 -13.44 -6.95 -39.29
CA GLU A 473 -12.26 -6.19 -38.79
C GLU A 473 -12.39 -5.75 -37.32
N LEU A 474 -13.61 -5.49 -36.80
CA LEU A 474 -13.84 -5.11 -35.38
C LEU A 474 -13.80 -6.30 -34.41
N GLN A 475 -12.65 -6.55 -33.77
CA GLN A 475 -12.43 -7.75 -32.95
C GLN A 475 -12.86 -7.61 -31.50
N LEU A 476 -12.78 -6.40 -30.96
CA LEU A 476 -13.19 -6.07 -29.59
C LEU A 476 -13.87 -4.71 -29.60
N LEU A 477 -14.97 -4.57 -28.86
CA LEU A 477 -15.63 -3.29 -28.60
C LEU A 477 -16.22 -3.27 -27.19
N PHE A 478 -15.79 -2.30 -26.38
CA PHE A 478 -16.41 -2.02 -25.09
C PHE A 478 -16.45 -0.53 -24.79
N ASP A 479 -17.34 -0.14 -23.89
CA ASP A 479 -17.57 1.26 -23.53
C ASP A 479 -17.75 1.45 -22.03
N PHE A 480 -17.51 2.68 -21.57
CA PHE A 480 -17.62 3.07 -20.17
C PHE A 480 -17.79 4.59 -20.03
N PRO A 481 -18.45 5.08 -18.97
CA PRO A 481 -18.41 6.47 -18.57
C PRO A 481 -17.26 6.72 -17.58
N THR A 482 -16.67 7.90 -17.66
CA THR A 482 -15.79 8.43 -16.62
C THR A 482 -16.61 9.00 -15.46
N ILE A 483 -16.05 8.91 -14.27
CA ILE A 483 -16.58 9.49 -13.02
C ILE A 483 -16.87 10.98 -13.17
N SER A 484 -17.87 11.48 -12.46
CA SER A 484 -18.13 12.92 -12.35
C SER A 484 -17.08 13.61 -11.50
N GLU A 485 -16.91 14.91 -11.74
CA GLU A 485 -16.04 15.76 -10.93
C GLU A 485 -16.53 15.81 -9.47
N THR A 486 -17.86 15.82 -9.28
CA THR A 486 -18.49 15.84 -7.96
C THR A 486 -18.16 14.57 -7.18
N SER A 487 -18.35 13.38 -7.78
CA SER A 487 -18.06 12.11 -7.11
C SER A 487 -16.58 11.96 -6.79
N GLN A 488 -15.69 12.42 -7.68
CA GLN A 488 -14.25 12.24 -7.49
C GLN A 488 -13.64 13.22 -6.48
N LEU A 489 -14.00 14.50 -6.52
CA LEU A 489 -13.25 15.56 -5.82
C LEU A 489 -13.97 16.16 -4.61
N SER A 490 -15.28 15.94 -4.44
CA SER A 490 -16.04 16.58 -3.34
C SER A 490 -15.48 16.28 -1.94
N PRO A 491 -15.04 15.06 -1.59
CA PRO A 491 -14.46 14.81 -0.27
C PRO A 491 -13.22 15.68 0.01
N ALA A 492 -12.28 15.77 -0.94
CA ALA A 492 -11.07 16.57 -0.81
C ALA A 492 -11.38 18.08 -0.76
N ARG A 493 -12.34 18.55 -1.58
CA ARG A 493 -12.81 19.94 -1.56
C ARG A 493 -13.51 20.31 -0.26
N ALA A 494 -14.37 19.45 0.27
CA ALA A 494 -15.05 19.65 1.55
C ALA A 494 -14.04 19.79 2.70
N VAL A 495 -13.00 18.95 2.72
CA VAL A 495 -11.92 19.05 3.71
C VAL A 495 -11.12 20.35 3.56
N ARG A 496 -10.74 20.74 2.34
CA ARG A 496 -10.09 22.05 2.10
C ARG A 496 -10.96 23.21 2.59
N ASP A 497 -12.20 23.25 2.13
CA ASP A 497 -13.12 24.37 2.38
C ASP A 497 -13.47 24.47 3.87
N GLY A 498 -13.68 23.33 4.53
CA GLY A 498 -13.90 23.25 5.97
C GLY A 498 -12.69 23.65 6.79
N THR A 499 -11.47 23.30 6.34
CA THR A 499 -10.22 23.76 6.99
C THR A 499 -10.08 25.27 6.93
N ILE A 500 -10.25 25.86 5.74
CA ILE A 500 -10.19 27.33 5.56
C ILE A 500 -11.31 28.03 6.33
N ALA A 501 -12.52 27.46 6.34
CA ALA A 501 -13.62 28.01 7.12
C ALA A 501 -13.32 28.00 8.63
N THR A 502 -12.69 26.94 9.14
CA THR A 502 -12.36 26.81 10.56
C THR A 502 -11.24 27.76 10.99
N ILE A 503 -10.18 27.87 10.18
CA ILE A 503 -8.97 28.62 10.52
C ILE A 503 -9.09 30.09 10.12
N SER A 504 -9.43 30.38 8.86
CA SER A 504 -9.35 31.75 8.31
C SER A 504 -10.60 32.60 8.60
N LYS A 505 -11.79 31.99 8.70
CA LYS A 505 -13.03 32.75 8.97
C LYS A 505 -13.31 32.93 10.46
N ASN A 506 -12.61 32.20 11.33
CA ASN A 506 -12.71 32.36 12.76
C ASN A 506 -11.81 33.52 13.22
N ARG A 507 -12.41 34.67 13.53
CA ARG A 507 -11.67 35.86 13.99
C ARG A 507 -10.97 35.67 15.33
N ASP A 508 -11.38 34.67 16.10
CA ASP A 508 -10.78 34.33 17.38
C ASP A 508 -9.63 33.34 17.24
N TRP A 509 -9.35 32.83 16.02
CA TRP A 509 -8.22 31.92 15.79
C TRP A 509 -6.90 32.67 15.92
N LYS A 510 -6.13 32.34 16.97
CA LYS A 510 -4.79 32.88 17.21
C LYS A 510 -3.77 31.76 17.19
N TRP A 511 -2.82 31.85 16.26
CA TRP A 511 -1.81 30.80 16.10
C TRP A 511 -0.96 30.56 17.36
N SER A 512 -0.74 31.58 18.19
CA SER A 512 -0.06 31.43 19.50
C SER A 512 -0.75 30.48 20.48
N GLU A 513 -2.05 30.24 20.31
CA GLU A 513 -2.84 29.32 21.15
C GLU A 513 -2.96 27.92 20.53
N HIS A 514 -2.68 27.80 19.22
CA HIS A 514 -2.87 26.58 18.43
C HIS A 514 -1.57 25.95 17.94
N VAL A 515 -0.42 26.58 18.18
CA VAL A 515 0.92 26.05 17.84
C VAL A 515 1.74 25.90 19.11
N ARG A 516 2.40 24.75 19.25
CA ARG A 516 3.22 24.43 20.42
C ARG A 516 4.59 23.95 19.96
N THR A 517 5.63 24.41 20.64
CA THR A 517 7.01 23.96 20.41
C THR A 517 7.27 22.72 21.23
N ASN A 518 7.72 21.64 20.57
CA ASN A 518 8.06 20.39 21.23
C ASN A 518 9.54 20.36 21.61
N ARG A 519 10.41 20.66 20.66
CA ARG A 519 11.87 20.61 20.82
C ARG A 519 12.55 21.59 19.89
N ILE A 520 13.56 22.29 20.39
CA ILE A 520 14.46 23.11 19.57
C ILE A 520 15.85 22.48 19.65
N GLU A 521 16.44 22.26 18.47
CA GLU A 521 17.83 21.88 18.32
C GLU A 521 18.61 23.09 17.81
N GLU A 522 19.63 23.49 18.57
CA GLU A 522 20.52 24.60 18.20
C GLU A 522 21.82 24.03 17.63
N TYR A 523 22.32 24.68 16.59
CA TYR A 523 23.48 24.23 15.83
C TYR A 523 24.56 25.31 15.78
N ASN A 524 25.82 24.88 15.75
CA ASN A 524 26.96 25.80 15.76
C ASN A 524 27.28 26.32 14.35
N CYS A 525 26.82 27.54 14.03
CA CYS A 525 27.08 28.15 12.72
C CYS A 525 28.54 28.59 12.48
N ASP A 526 29.41 28.48 13.49
CA ASP A 526 30.84 28.78 13.30
C ASP A 526 31.59 27.57 12.71
N GLU A 527 30.95 26.40 12.65
CA GLU A 527 31.49 25.21 11.97
C GLU A 527 31.19 25.27 10.46
N PRO A 528 32.21 25.23 9.58
CA PRO A 528 32.02 25.41 8.13
C PRO A 528 31.11 24.37 7.46
N GLU A 529 31.04 23.17 8.03
CA GLU A 529 30.22 22.05 7.55
C GLU A 529 28.73 22.27 7.89
N ASN A 530 28.44 23.10 8.89
CA ASN A 530 27.09 23.26 9.40
C ASN A 530 26.37 24.45 8.76
N VAL A 531 25.31 24.15 8.02
CA VAL A 531 24.50 25.14 7.29
C VAL A 531 23.23 25.55 8.03
N LEU A 532 22.89 24.87 9.14
CA LEU A 532 21.69 25.13 9.95
C LEU A 532 22.03 25.86 11.24
N ALA A 533 21.19 26.83 11.60
CA ALA A 533 21.22 27.47 12.91
C ALA A 533 20.32 26.74 13.90
N ARG A 534 19.11 26.37 13.46
CA ARG A 534 18.08 25.82 14.34
C ARG A 534 17.19 24.84 13.59
N THR A 535 16.85 23.74 14.26
CA THR A 535 15.71 22.89 13.88
C THR A 535 14.66 22.98 14.97
N VAL A 536 13.43 23.35 14.59
CA VAL A 536 12.29 23.45 15.50
C VAL A 536 11.33 22.32 15.18
N HIS A 537 11.11 21.43 16.15
CA HIS A 537 10.02 20.46 16.13
C HIS A 537 8.82 21.07 16.84
N ALA A 538 7.69 21.15 16.14
CA ALA A 538 6.48 21.77 16.64
C ALA A 538 5.24 20.95 16.25
N GLU A 539 4.14 21.29 16.88
CA GLU A 539 2.83 20.73 16.59
C GLU A 539 1.78 21.83 16.51
N MET A 540 0.71 21.57 15.76
CA MET A 540 -0.41 22.49 15.62
C MET A 540 -1.76 21.77 15.69
N ASP A 541 -2.76 22.50 16.15
CA ASP A 541 -4.14 22.06 16.08
C ASP A 541 -4.65 22.17 14.64
N VAL A 542 -5.27 21.10 14.16
CA VAL A 542 -5.83 21.00 12.80
C VAL A 542 -7.28 20.52 12.84
N PRO A 543 -8.17 21.03 11.98
CA PRO A 543 -9.51 20.47 11.84
C PRO A 543 -9.46 18.98 11.48
N TRP A 544 -10.21 18.16 12.21
CA TRP A 544 -10.20 16.70 12.09
C TRP A 544 -11.45 16.15 11.40
N PHE A 545 -11.29 15.66 10.17
CA PHE A 545 -12.36 15.15 9.31
C PHE A 545 -12.43 13.62 9.27
N LEU A 546 -11.58 12.92 10.02
CA LEU A 546 -11.63 11.46 10.13
C LEU A 546 -12.50 11.03 11.31
N GLN A 547 -13.06 9.84 11.23
CA GLN A 547 -13.79 9.21 12.31
C GLN A 547 -12.86 8.91 13.50
N HIS A 548 -13.10 9.61 14.60
CA HIS A 548 -12.33 9.52 15.85
C HIS A 548 -10.85 9.95 15.70
N PHE A 549 -10.28 10.50 16.78
CA PHE A 549 -8.84 10.78 16.89
C PHE A 549 -8.24 9.96 18.05
N GLY A 550 -6.94 9.64 17.98
CA GLY A 550 -6.20 9.01 19.07
C GLY A 550 -5.72 7.57 18.80
N PRO A 551 -5.54 6.73 19.85
CA PRO A 551 -4.88 5.42 19.73
C PRO A 551 -5.59 4.43 18.78
N GLY A 552 -4.82 3.83 17.87
CA GLY A 552 -5.27 2.87 16.86
C GLY A 552 -5.98 3.49 15.65
N ARG A 553 -5.79 4.79 15.35
CA ARG A 553 -6.63 5.54 14.39
C ARG A 553 -5.97 5.95 13.08
N ARG A 554 -4.86 5.31 12.71
CA ARG A 554 -4.28 5.44 11.36
C ARG A 554 -5.07 4.70 10.28
N GLU A 555 -5.96 3.78 10.69
CA GLU A 555 -6.91 3.07 9.83
C GLU A 555 -8.29 3.75 9.74
N ALA A 556 -8.37 5.04 10.09
CA ALA A 556 -9.65 5.77 10.10
C ALA A 556 -10.16 6.07 8.68
N PHE A 557 -11.44 6.39 8.59
CA PHE A 557 -12.16 6.78 7.38
C PHE A 557 -12.63 8.23 7.53
N LEU A 558 -12.95 8.91 6.43
CA LEU A 558 -13.59 10.23 6.52
C LEU A 558 -14.93 10.12 7.26
N ASP A 559 -15.23 11.14 8.06
CA ASP A 559 -16.50 11.27 8.77
C ASP A 559 -17.52 11.98 7.85
N PRO A 560 -18.53 11.25 7.33
CA PRO A 560 -19.50 11.85 6.41
C PRO A 560 -20.22 13.05 7.03
N HIS A 561 -20.46 13.04 8.35
CA HIS A 561 -21.11 14.16 9.02
C HIS A 561 -20.24 15.42 9.03
N ALA A 562 -18.91 15.27 9.23
CA ALA A 562 -17.99 16.40 9.18
C ALA A 562 -17.89 17.00 7.77
N LEU A 563 -17.97 16.15 6.75
CA LEU A 563 -17.98 16.55 5.34
C LEU A 563 -19.28 17.28 4.99
N ASP A 564 -20.44 16.73 5.35
CA ASP A 564 -21.75 17.30 5.08
C ASP A 564 -21.97 18.66 5.78
N GLU A 565 -21.50 18.80 7.02
CA GLU A 565 -21.55 20.08 7.74
C GLU A 565 -20.51 21.10 7.25
N GLY A 566 -19.50 20.66 6.49
CA GLY A 566 -18.37 21.50 6.07
C GLY A 566 -17.53 22.03 7.24
N ARG A 567 -17.60 21.40 8.42
CA ARG A 567 -16.86 21.76 9.62
C ARG A 567 -16.70 20.55 10.53
N THR A 568 -15.68 20.59 11.39
CA THR A 568 -15.39 19.53 12.36
C THR A 568 -15.87 19.95 13.75
N SER A 569 -16.23 18.99 14.59
CA SER A 569 -16.53 19.23 16.01
C SER A 569 -15.30 19.07 16.91
N SER A 570 -14.19 18.58 16.35
CA SER A 570 -12.93 18.32 17.03
C SER A 570 -11.74 18.86 16.25
N LEU A 571 -10.68 19.18 17.00
CA LEU A 571 -9.35 19.45 16.48
C LEU A 571 -8.47 18.22 16.76
N GLY A 572 -7.66 17.85 15.76
CA GLY A 572 -6.55 16.90 15.90
C GLY A 572 -5.23 17.65 16.09
N ILE A 573 -4.16 16.90 16.30
CA ILE A 573 -2.79 17.45 16.41
C ILE A 573 -1.99 16.95 15.21
N ALA A 574 -1.40 17.88 14.45
CA ALA A 574 -0.45 17.58 13.38
C ALA A 574 0.94 18.09 13.75
N LYS A 575 1.97 17.27 13.52
CA LYS A 575 3.36 17.62 13.80
C LYS A 575 4.07 18.07 12.53
N PHE A 576 4.95 19.05 12.69
CA PHE A 576 5.78 19.58 11.63
C PHE A 576 7.16 19.93 12.17
N LEU A 577 8.10 20.15 11.28
CA LEU A 577 9.41 20.70 11.62
C LEU A 577 9.69 21.95 10.80
N ILE A 578 10.61 22.76 11.29
CA ILE A 578 11.17 23.93 10.62
C ILE A 578 12.69 23.89 10.73
N HIS A 579 13.37 24.14 9.61
CA HIS A 579 14.80 24.39 9.54
C HIS A 579 15.06 25.87 9.27
N ILE A 580 15.86 26.50 10.13
CA ILE A 580 16.32 27.88 10.01
C ILE A 580 17.81 27.88 9.69
N PRO A 581 18.24 28.43 8.54
CA PRO A 581 19.63 28.36 8.08
C PRO A 581 20.56 29.30 8.86
N CYS A 582 21.86 29.00 8.84
CA CYS A 582 22.88 29.86 9.43
C CYS A 582 22.94 31.25 8.80
N SER A 583 22.65 31.38 7.51
CA SER A 583 22.62 32.68 6.82
C SER A 583 21.55 33.62 7.38
N ALA A 584 20.42 33.08 7.85
CA ALA A 584 19.37 33.83 8.54
C ALA A 584 19.82 34.31 9.92
N ARG A 585 20.49 33.46 10.70
CA ARG A 585 21.13 33.87 11.98
C ARG A 585 22.19 34.95 11.74
N SER A 586 23.03 34.80 10.73
CA SER A 586 24.04 35.81 10.37
C SER A 586 23.39 37.15 10.01
N ALA A 587 22.22 37.15 9.35
CA ALA A 587 21.47 38.36 9.08
C ALA A 587 20.92 39.03 10.35
N ALA A 588 20.39 38.26 11.31
CA ALA A 588 19.95 38.78 12.60
C ALA A 588 21.09 39.44 13.40
N LEU A 589 22.30 38.88 13.31
CA LEU A 589 23.47 39.33 14.08
C LEU A 589 24.36 40.34 13.33
N GLY A 590 24.06 40.64 12.06
CA GLY A 590 24.86 41.56 11.24
C GLY A 590 26.25 41.01 10.88
N HIS A 591 26.38 39.70 10.72
CA HIS A 591 27.62 39.03 10.34
C HIS A 591 27.77 38.90 8.81
N ASN A 592 28.97 38.51 8.35
CA ASN A 592 29.22 38.21 6.93
C ASN A 592 28.40 36.99 6.48
N GLN A 593 28.19 36.86 5.15
CA GLN A 593 27.36 35.78 4.56
C GLN A 593 25.90 35.77 5.05
N SER A 594 25.37 36.94 5.45
CA SER A 594 23.98 37.12 5.84
C SER A 594 23.02 37.01 4.66
N ARG A 595 21.91 36.30 4.84
CA ARG A 595 20.74 36.33 3.93
C ARG A 595 19.47 36.59 4.76
N PRO A 596 18.69 37.65 4.46
CA PRO A 596 17.35 37.77 5.04
C PRO A 596 16.47 36.61 4.56
N ILE A 597 15.45 36.26 5.34
CA ILE A 597 14.51 35.21 4.93
C ILE A 597 13.72 35.71 3.72
N ARG A 598 13.79 34.96 2.62
CA ARG A 598 13.13 35.26 1.35
C ARG A 598 11.94 34.36 1.05
N SER A 599 11.96 33.13 1.55
CA SER A 599 10.90 32.17 1.27
C SER A 599 10.65 31.24 2.44
N PHE A 600 9.39 30.88 2.63
CA PHE A 600 8.98 29.70 3.36
C PHE A 600 8.72 28.59 2.34
N MET A 601 9.44 27.48 2.44
CA MET A 601 9.32 26.33 1.54
C MET A 601 8.77 25.14 2.30
N GLU A 602 7.56 24.71 1.96
CA GLU A 602 7.03 23.42 2.41
C GLU A 602 7.65 22.30 1.58
N TYR A 603 8.35 21.37 2.24
CA TYR A 603 8.87 20.16 1.62
C TYR A 603 7.90 18.99 1.72
N GLY A 604 7.64 18.33 0.58
CA GLY A 604 6.89 17.08 0.48
C GLY A 604 7.82 15.88 0.33
N HIS A 605 7.84 14.99 1.33
CA HIS A 605 8.72 13.82 1.37
C HIS A 605 8.37 12.74 0.33
N GLY A 606 9.34 11.91 0.00
CA GLY A 606 9.28 10.74 -0.88
C GLY A 606 8.56 9.53 -0.28
N LEU A 607 8.56 8.43 -1.03
CA LEU A 607 7.75 7.23 -0.75
C LEU A 607 8.03 6.65 0.65
N PHE A 608 7.00 6.65 1.51
CA PHE A 608 7.06 6.16 2.90
C PHE A 608 8.19 6.74 3.78
N PHE A 609 8.73 7.90 3.44
CA PHE A 609 9.57 8.68 4.35
C PHE A 609 8.70 9.46 5.36
N SER A 610 9.32 10.39 6.08
CA SER A 610 8.64 11.31 7.00
C SER A 610 9.12 12.74 6.74
N ARG A 611 8.55 13.70 7.45
CA ARG A 611 8.99 15.11 7.44
C ARG A 611 10.48 15.31 7.67
N SER A 612 11.19 14.36 8.27
CA SER A 612 12.65 14.42 8.47
C SER A 612 13.46 14.47 7.18
N GLU A 613 12.92 14.03 6.05
CA GLU A 613 13.62 14.10 4.75
C GLU A 613 13.94 15.56 4.35
N ALA A 614 13.24 16.54 4.92
CA ALA A 614 13.58 17.96 4.76
C ALA A 614 14.97 18.34 5.30
N SER A 615 15.63 17.44 6.04
CA SER A 615 17.02 17.58 6.49
C SER A 615 18.07 17.14 5.46
N ASP A 616 17.66 16.79 4.24
CA ASP A 616 18.60 16.40 3.17
C ASP A 616 19.58 17.53 2.82
N ASP A 617 20.87 17.18 2.70
CA ASP A 617 21.99 18.12 2.55
C ASP A 617 21.79 19.16 1.41
N PHE A 618 21.28 18.72 0.25
CA PHE A 618 21.08 19.63 -0.88
C PHE A 618 20.01 20.70 -0.59
N LEU A 619 18.96 20.35 0.15
CA LEU A 619 17.91 21.29 0.58
C LEU A 619 18.46 22.28 1.59
N LEU A 620 19.20 21.77 2.58
CA LEU A 620 19.78 22.60 3.64
C LEU A 620 20.81 23.61 3.09
N ARG A 621 21.62 23.18 2.11
CA ARG A 621 22.54 24.08 1.38
C ARG A 621 21.79 25.13 0.59
N MET A 622 20.76 24.75 -0.18
CA MET A 622 19.92 25.70 -0.91
C MET A 622 19.28 26.73 0.04
N ALA A 623 18.75 26.27 1.17
CA ALA A 623 18.19 27.15 2.20
C ALA A 623 19.21 28.11 2.80
N HIS A 624 20.44 27.64 3.04
CA HIS A 624 21.53 28.48 3.50
C HIS A 624 21.94 29.53 2.46
N ASP A 625 22.16 29.11 1.22
CA ASP A 625 22.67 29.99 0.16
C ASP A 625 21.68 31.10 -0.21
N GLU A 626 20.38 30.81 -0.12
CA GLU A 626 19.32 31.71 -0.59
C GLU A 626 18.47 32.35 0.51
N GLY A 627 18.61 31.90 1.76
CA GLY A 627 17.82 32.40 2.88
C GLY A 627 16.39 31.85 2.89
N TYR A 628 16.24 30.53 2.76
CA TYR A 628 14.94 29.87 2.84
C TYR A 628 14.71 29.23 4.20
N VAL A 629 13.50 29.34 4.71
CA VAL A 629 13.02 28.54 5.84
C VAL A 629 12.35 27.31 5.25
N ILE A 630 12.85 26.12 5.58
CA ILE A 630 12.22 24.87 5.15
C ILE A 630 11.28 24.41 6.25
N MET A 631 10.04 24.12 5.89
CA MET A 631 9.05 23.51 6.77
C MET A 631 8.59 22.18 6.19
N ALA A 632 8.30 21.20 7.03
CA ALA A 632 7.87 19.89 6.54
C ALA A 632 6.86 19.22 7.47
N MET A 633 5.92 18.53 6.84
CA MET A 633 4.86 17.76 7.49
C MET A 633 4.61 16.49 6.69
N ASP A 634 4.30 15.39 7.39
CA ASP A 634 4.08 14.09 6.77
C ASP A 634 2.90 14.08 5.81
N TRP A 635 3.02 13.31 4.73
CA TRP A 635 1.89 12.82 3.96
C TRP A 635 1.14 11.79 4.78
N ARG A 636 0.25 12.23 5.68
CA ARG A 636 -0.64 11.31 6.41
C ARG A 636 -1.33 10.38 5.42
N GLY A 637 -1.31 9.08 5.68
CA GLY A 637 -1.79 8.03 4.77
C GLY A 637 -0.69 7.41 3.90
N MET A 638 0.44 8.10 3.69
CA MET A 638 1.60 7.63 2.91
C MET A 638 2.96 8.03 3.52
N SER A 639 3.03 8.13 4.84
CA SER A 639 4.29 8.30 5.58
C SER A 639 4.80 6.95 6.11
N VAL A 640 6.01 6.92 6.66
CA VAL A 640 6.54 5.74 7.36
C VAL A 640 5.55 5.21 8.42
N PHE A 641 4.81 6.11 9.07
CA PHE A 641 3.82 5.79 10.10
C PHE A 641 2.54 5.15 9.54
N ASP A 642 2.32 5.23 8.24
CA ASP A 642 1.16 4.63 7.57
C ASP A 642 1.53 3.31 6.87
N LEU A 643 2.82 2.96 6.80
CA LEU A 643 3.31 1.76 6.11
C LEU A 643 2.66 0.46 6.62
N LEU A 644 2.39 0.36 7.92
CA LEU A 644 1.69 -0.82 8.48
C LEU A 644 0.26 -0.94 7.93
N VAL A 645 -0.45 0.18 7.74
CA VAL A 645 -1.80 0.21 7.14
C VAL A 645 -1.73 -0.19 5.68
N VAL A 646 -0.74 0.31 4.94
CA VAL A 646 -0.56 -0.04 3.53
C VAL A 646 -0.18 -1.51 3.37
N ILE A 647 0.80 -2.03 4.12
CA ILE A 647 1.17 -3.44 4.09
C ILE A 647 -0.05 -4.32 4.37
N LYS A 648 -0.81 -4.01 5.42
CA LYS A 648 -2.04 -4.74 5.77
C LYS A 648 -3.07 -4.69 4.64
N THR A 649 -3.22 -3.56 3.96
CA THR A 649 -4.10 -3.41 2.80
C THR A 649 -3.68 -4.36 1.67
N LEU A 650 -2.38 -4.42 1.36
CA LEU A 650 -1.85 -5.27 0.29
C LEU A 650 -1.96 -6.78 0.61
N ILE A 651 -1.59 -7.20 1.83
CA ILE A 651 -1.47 -8.63 2.15
C ILE A 651 -2.75 -9.26 2.73
N SER A 652 -3.74 -8.47 3.13
CA SER A 652 -4.89 -9.01 3.89
C SER A 652 -6.25 -8.39 3.59
N LYS A 653 -6.35 -7.06 3.48
CA LYS A 653 -7.63 -6.36 3.35
C LYS A 653 -7.58 -5.33 2.23
N PRO A 654 -7.67 -5.74 0.95
CA PRO A 654 -7.62 -4.83 -0.18
C PRO A 654 -8.64 -3.68 -0.13
N SER A 655 -9.82 -3.92 0.45
CA SER A 655 -10.85 -2.90 0.65
C SER A 655 -10.44 -1.77 1.60
N GLN A 656 -9.42 -1.98 2.45
CA GLN A 656 -8.90 -0.98 3.37
C GLN A 656 -8.15 0.15 2.65
N PHE A 657 -7.94 0.05 1.34
CA PHE A 657 -7.36 1.12 0.53
C PHE A 657 -8.12 2.45 0.63
N GLN A 658 -9.45 2.40 0.85
CA GLN A 658 -10.23 3.60 1.16
C GLN A 658 -9.64 4.39 2.35
N SER A 659 -9.16 3.71 3.40
CA SER A 659 -8.55 4.38 4.56
C SER A 659 -7.26 5.10 4.18
N VAL A 660 -6.45 4.55 3.27
CA VAL A 660 -5.22 5.20 2.79
C VAL A 660 -5.56 6.53 2.11
N ARG A 661 -6.51 6.52 1.16
CA ARG A 661 -6.99 7.74 0.52
C ARG A 661 -7.59 8.72 1.52
N ASP A 662 -8.47 8.27 2.40
CA ASP A 662 -9.16 9.13 3.36
C ASP A 662 -8.16 9.83 4.32
N ASN A 663 -7.11 9.12 4.75
CA ASN A 663 -6.04 9.69 5.56
C ASN A 663 -5.15 10.68 4.78
N LEU A 664 -4.95 10.47 3.48
CA LEU A 664 -4.30 11.45 2.58
C LEU A 664 -5.12 12.73 2.43
N ILE A 665 -6.43 12.62 2.31
CA ILE A 665 -7.32 13.78 2.28
C ILE A 665 -7.23 14.57 3.60
N GLN A 666 -7.19 13.89 4.76
CA GLN A 666 -6.88 14.56 6.03
C GLN A 666 -5.48 15.18 6.04
N GLY A 667 -4.49 14.51 5.43
CA GLY A 667 -3.14 15.05 5.24
C GLY A 667 -3.12 16.38 4.49
N TYR A 668 -3.97 16.56 3.48
CA TYR A 668 -4.15 17.85 2.81
C TYR A 668 -4.67 18.93 3.75
N ALA A 669 -5.63 18.60 4.62
CA ALA A 669 -6.12 19.52 5.65
C ALA A 669 -4.96 20.03 6.54
N ASN A 670 -4.10 19.11 6.97
CA ASN A 670 -2.97 19.42 7.83
C ASN A 670 -1.96 20.34 7.13
N LYS A 671 -1.66 20.07 5.85
CA LYS A 671 -0.73 20.87 5.06
C LYS A 671 -1.27 22.26 4.70
N ILE A 672 -2.57 22.37 4.39
CA ILE A 672 -3.25 23.66 4.22
C ILE A 672 -3.15 24.50 5.50
N ALA A 673 -3.35 23.87 6.67
CA ALA A 673 -3.19 24.55 7.96
C ALA A 673 -1.74 25.04 8.17
N LEU A 674 -0.73 24.23 7.80
CA LEU A 674 0.68 24.63 7.87
C LEU A 674 0.99 25.82 6.95
N GLN A 675 0.52 25.81 5.71
CA GLN A 675 0.69 26.95 4.78
C GLN A 675 0.00 28.21 5.30
N HIS A 676 -1.20 28.07 5.86
CA HIS A 676 -1.89 29.20 6.49
C HIS A 676 -1.12 29.73 7.71
N PHE A 677 -0.54 28.86 8.54
CA PHE A 677 0.31 29.26 9.66
C PHE A 677 1.58 29.98 9.20
N ALA A 678 2.26 29.46 8.17
CA ALA A 678 3.45 30.08 7.60
C ALA A 678 3.18 31.53 7.20
N ARG A 679 2.06 31.79 6.52
CA ARG A 679 1.67 33.13 6.07
C ARG A 679 1.24 34.06 7.18
N ASN A 680 0.51 33.56 8.18
CA ASN A 680 -0.28 34.41 9.07
C ASN A 680 0.15 34.37 10.53
N GLY A 681 1.13 33.54 10.91
CA GLY A 681 1.54 33.40 12.31
C GLY A 681 3.00 33.05 12.54
N MET A 682 3.66 32.36 11.60
CA MET A 682 4.99 31.81 11.83
C MET A 682 6.05 32.88 12.10
N THR A 683 6.00 34.02 11.39
CA THR A 683 6.97 35.12 11.58
C THR A 683 6.90 35.80 12.94
N ALA A 684 5.80 35.61 13.70
CA ALA A 684 5.62 36.16 15.04
C ALA A 684 6.17 35.24 16.16
N MET A 685 6.65 34.05 15.80
CA MET A 685 7.23 33.11 16.77
C MET A 685 8.64 33.55 17.18
N ASP A 686 9.01 33.28 18.43
CA ASP A 686 10.35 33.52 18.98
C ASP A 686 11.44 32.63 18.35
N TRP A 687 11.05 31.68 17.50
CA TRP A 687 11.94 30.81 16.73
C TRP A 687 12.92 31.57 15.83
N PHE A 688 12.63 32.84 15.50
CA PHE A 688 13.47 33.69 14.66
C PHE A 688 14.35 34.66 15.47
N ASP A 689 14.36 34.56 16.80
CA ASP A 689 15.21 35.39 17.64
C ASP A 689 16.52 34.69 17.99
N PHE A 690 17.64 35.38 17.74
CA PHE A 690 19.00 34.91 18.02
C PHE A 690 19.77 35.87 18.92
N ALA A 691 20.49 35.33 19.89
CA ALA A 691 21.34 36.11 20.79
C ALA A 691 22.71 36.36 20.15
N GLY A 692 23.17 37.62 20.19
CA GLY A 692 24.54 37.99 19.85
C GLY A 692 25.54 37.70 20.98
N SER A 693 26.81 38.02 20.76
CA SER A 693 27.85 37.93 21.82
C SER A 693 27.58 38.83 23.02
N ASP A 694 26.73 39.84 22.85
CA ASP A 694 26.23 40.74 23.89
C ASP A 694 24.98 40.20 24.62
N ALA A 695 24.56 38.97 24.32
CA ALA A 695 23.35 38.32 24.82
C ALA A 695 22.03 39.03 24.50
N VAL A 696 22.05 40.01 23.57
CA VAL A 696 20.83 40.69 23.11
C VAL A 696 20.19 39.88 21.98
N LEU A 697 18.91 39.54 22.16
CA LEU A 697 18.10 38.89 21.14
C LEU A 697 17.79 39.84 19.99
N ARG A 698 17.96 39.36 18.77
CA ARG A 698 17.65 40.05 17.52
C ARG A 698 16.85 39.12 16.62
N SER A 699 15.74 39.61 16.09
CA SER A 699 14.92 38.86 15.16
C SER A 699 15.56 38.81 13.77
N VAL A 700 15.41 37.68 13.08
CA VAL A 700 15.84 37.56 11.69
C VAL A 700 15.09 38.57 10.81
N PRO A 701 15.78 39.35 9.95
CA PRO A 701 15.12 40.20 8.98
C PRO A 701 14.51 39.35 7.86
N PHE A 702 13.29 39.72 7.45
CA PHE A 702 12.65 39.20 6.24
C PHE A 702 12.93 40.16 5.07
N VAL A 703 12.88 39.66 3.85
CA VAL A 703 12.71 40.52 2.67
C VAL A 703 11.37 41.26 2.78
N ASP A 704 11.20 42.36 2.03
CA ASP A 704 9.92 43.10 2.03
C ASP A 704 8.74 42.16 1.77
N ASP A 705 7.59 42.37 2.44
CA ASP A 705 6.44 41.45 2.41
C ASP A 705 5.97 41.09 0.99
N GLU A 706 6.06 42.02 0.03
CA GLU A 706 5.71 41.78 -1.38
C GLU A 706 6.66 40.81 -2.12
N SER A 707 7.84 40.57 -1.54
CA SER A 707 8.89 39.70 -2.09
C SER A 707 9.07 38.39 -1.33
N LEU A 708 8.42 38.24 -0.17
CA LEU A 708 8.40 37.00 0.59
C LEU A 708 7.50 35.98 -0.11
N SER A 709 8.04 34.82 -0.48
CA SER A 709 7.28 33.77 -1.16
C SER A 709 6.96 32.56 -0.28
N PHE A 710 5.83 31.92 -0.56
CA PHE A 710 5.41 30.66 0.04
C PHE A 710 5.36 29.59 -1.04
N VAL A 711 6.25 28.62 -0.90
CA VAL A 711 6.56 27.63 -1.94
C VAL A 711 6.21 26.24 -1.43
N PHE A 712 5.71 25.39 -2.32
CA PHE A 712 5.70 23.95 -2.11
C PHE A 712 6.76 23.30 -3.00
N TYR A 713 7.61 22.45 -2.44
CA TYR A 713 8.58 21.64 -3.19
C TYR A 713 8.43 20.17 -2.79
N GLY A 714 7.99 19.34 -3.73
CA GLY A 714 7.83 17.90 -3.52
C GLY A 714 8.68 17.10 -4.50
N ILE A 715 9.33 16.05 -4.01
CA ILE A 715 10.16 15.15 -4.82
C ILE A 715 9.61 13.72 -4.77
N SER A 716 9.60 13.01 -5.90
CA SER A 716 9.11 11.63 -5.99
C SER A 716 7.64 11.53 -5.55
N GLN A 717 7.29 10.77 -4.52
CA GLN A 717 5.95 10.78 -3.91
C GLN A 717 5.48 12.20 -3.56
N GLY A 718 6.37 13.06 -3.07
CA GLY A 718 6.06 14.46 -2.80
C GLY A 718 5.67 15.23 -4.05
N GLY A 719 6.23 14.90 -5.21
CA GLY A 719 5.84 15.44 -6.51
C GLY A 719 4.52 14.85 -7.04
N ILE A 720 4.32 13.53 -6.84
CA ILE A 720 3.09 12.81 -7.25
C ILE A 720 1.86 13.31 -6.47
N LEU A 721 1.92 13.26 -5.13
CA LEU A 721 0.85 13.75 -4.26
C LEU A 721 0.78 15.28 -4.26
N GLY A 722 1.93 15.93 -4.45
CA GLY A 722 2.05 17.39 -4.58
C GLY A 722 1.27 17.96 -5.74
N ALA A 723 1.13 17.23 -6.86
CA ALA A 723 0.30 17.64 -7.99
C ALA A 723 -1.17 17.80 -7.60
N GLY A 724 -1.74 16.81 -6.89
CA GLY A 724 -3.10 16.88 -6.36
C GLY A 724 -3.25 17.95 -5.29
N TYR A 725 -2.33 18.00 -4.34
CA TYR A 725 -2.30 19.00 -3.25
C TYR A 725 -2.26 20.44 -3.76
N CYS A 726 -1.36 20.77 -4.69
CA CYS A 726 -1.21 22.13 -5.22
C CYS A 726 -2.44 22.54 -6.05
N SER A 727 -3.05 21.60 -6.78
CA SER A 727 -4.29 21.84 -7.52
C SER A 727 -5.45 22.12 -6.56
N LEU A 728 -5.60 21.29 -5.51
CA LEU A 728 -6.62 21.47 -4.49
C LEU A 728 -6.45 22.83 -3.77
N ALA A 729 -5.22 23.14 -3.36
CA ALA A 729 -4.88 24.34 -2.61
C ALA A 729 -4.92 25.63 -3.44
N GLY A 730 -4.95 25.56 -4.77
CA GLY A 730 -4.84 26.76 -5.60
C GLY A 730 -5.95 27.79 -5.40
N THR A 731 -7.18 27.36 -5.03
CA THR A 731 -8.27 28.28 -4.68
C THR A 731 -8.04 29.05 -3.38
N THR A 732 -7.10 28.61 -2.53
CA THR A 732 -6.77 29.25 -1.25
C THR A 732 -5.76 30.38 -1.39
N ALA A 733 -5.04 30.43 -2.51
CA ALA A 733 -3.89 31.33 -2.73
C ALA A 733 -2.80 31.25 -1.64
N LEU A 734 -2.72 30.14 -0.91
CA LEU A 734 -1.70 29.92 0.13
C LEU A 734 -0.34 29.50 -0.43
N ILE A 735 -0.26 29.08 -1.69
CA ILE A 735 0.99 28.67 -2.35
C ILE A 735 1.19 29.60 -3.54
N ASP A 736 2.31 30.33 -3.57
CA ASP A 736 2.61 31.23 -4.70
C ASP A 736 3.18 30.45 -5.88
N ARG A 737 4.03 29.45 -5.57
CA ARG A 737 4.82 28.68 -6.52
C ARG A 737 4.96 27.25 -6.04
N ALA A 738 4.94 26.30 -6.96
CA ALA A 738 5.13 24.89 -6.65
C ALA A 738 6.15 24.25 -7.59
N ILE A 739 7.00 23.39 -7.02
CA ILE A 739 8.02 22.65 -7.74
C ILE A 739 7.75 21.17 -7.51
N LEU A 740 7.64 20.41 -8.60
CA LEU A 740 7.40 18.98 -8.58
C LEU A 740 8.61 18.30 -9.24
N GLY A 741 9.50 17.77 -8.41
CA GLY A 741 10.72 17.07 -8.81
C GLY A 741 10.50 15.58 -8.98
N VAL A 742 10.98 15.01 -10.09
CA VAL A 742 10.73 13.63 -10.54
C VAL A 742 9.29 13.15 -10.24
N PRO A 743 8.26 13.91 -10.67
CA PRO A 743 6.86 13.61 -10.35
C PRO A 743 6.27 12.61 -11.35
N GLY A 744 5.03 12.19 -11.14
CA GLY A 744 4.32 11.42 -12.15
C GLY A 744 2.86 11.15 -11.82
N THR A 745 2.09 10.71 -12.82
CA THR A 745 0.72 10.22 -12.65
C THR A 745 0.36 9.34 -13.87
N PRO A 746 -0.60 8.39 -13.79
CA PRO A 746 -1.24 7.86 -12.58
C PRO A 746 -0.31 6.95 -11.79
N PHE A 747 -0.60 6.70 -10.51
CA PHE A 747 0.12 5.74 -9.68
C PHE A 747 0.20 4.35 -10.32
N ALA A 748 -0.88 3.87 -10.96
CA ALA A 748 -0.88 2.58 -11.64
C ALA A 748 0.15 2.49 -12.78
N LEU A 749 0.48 3.61 -13.46
CA LEU A 749 1.55 3.65 -14.45
C LEU A 749 2.93 3.58 -13.79
N ILE A 750 3.10 4.32 -12.68
CA ILE A 750 4.37 4.40 -11.93
C ILE A 750 4.71 3.04 -11.30
N MET A 751 3.78 2.46 -10.53
CA MET A 751 3.98 1.23 -9.75
C MET A 751 4.42 0.04 -10.59
N THR A 752 4.13 0.06 -11.90
CA THR A 752 4.32 -1.11 -12.75
C THR A 752 5.66 -1.16 -13.46
N ARG A 753 6.45 -0.09 -13.32
CA ARG A 753 7.80 0.06 -13.88
C ARG A 753 8.84 0.52 -12.87
N SER A 754 8.39 1.06 -11.75
CA SER A 754 9.25 1.60 -10.70
C SER A 754 9.98 0.50 -9.93
N LEU A 755 11.30 0.66 -9.76
CA LEU A 755 12.09 -0.25 -8.94
C LEU A 755 11.76 -0.19 -7.44
N ASP A 756 11.22 0.93 -6.94
CA ASP A 756 10.71 1.02 -5.55
C ASP A 756 9.57 0.03 -5.30
N PHE A 757 8.84 -0.31 -6.35
CA PHE A 757 7.80 -1.30 -6.28
C PHE A 757 8.32 -2.69 -6.67
N GLN A 758 9.57 -2.90 -7.10
CA GLN A 758 10.04 -4.22 -7.50
C GLN A 758 9.80 -5.28 -6.40
N GLY A 759 8.97 -6.29 -6.71
CA GLY A 759 8.55 -7.31 -5.74
C GLY A 759 7.28 -7.00 -4.94
N TYR A 760 6.60 -5.87 -5.18
CA TYR A 760 5.27 -5.56 -4.62
C TYR A 760 4.26 -6.68 -4.95
N ASP A 761 4.39 -7.23 -6.16
CA ASP A 761 3.60 -8.34 -6.66
C ASP A 761 3.79 -9.58 -5.78
N LYS A 762 5.00 -9.86 -5.28
CA LYS A 762 5.24 -10.97 -4.35
C LYS A 762 4.48 -10.81 -3.03
N LEU A 763 4.35 -9.59 -2.51
CA LEU A 763 3.54 -9.30 -1.33
C LEU A 763 2.05 -9.48 -1.65
N LEU A 764 1.59 -8.94 -2.77
CA LEU A 764 0.21 -9.08 -3.22
C LEU A 764 -0.13 -10.54 -3.53
N LEU A 765 0.79 -11.36 -4.05
CA LEU A 765 0.63 -12.79 -4.31
C LEU A 765 0.56 -13.63 -3.02
N MET A 766 0.92 -13.06 -1.86
CA MET A 766 0.55 -13.68 -0.58
C MET A 766 -0.96 -13.66 -0.38
N ASN A 767 -1.70 -12.77 -1.06
CA ASN A 767 -3.14 -12.62 -0.95
C ASN A 767 -3.88 -12.96 -2.26
N PHE A 768 -3.29 -12.71 -3.43
CA PHE A 768 -3.86 -12.98 -4.75
C PHE A 768 -3.33 -14.31 -5.33
N VAL A 769 -4.06 -14.86 -6.30
CA VAL A 769 -3.73 -16.15 -6.94
C VAL A 769 -2.73 -15.99 -8.08
N THR A 770 -2.90 -14.97 -8.93
CA THR A 770 -2.10 -14.73 -10.14
C THR A 770 -1.65 -13.27 -10.23
N ASN A 771 -0.63 -13.00 -11.04
CA ASN A 771 -0.18 -11.63 -11.29
C ASN A 771 -1.18 -10.85 -12.17
N ARG A 772 -1.98 -11.54 -12.98
CA ARG A 772 -3.15 -10.93 -13.64
C ARG A 772 -4.13 -10.34 -12.63
N HIS A 773 -4.45 -11.05 -11.56
CA HIS A 773 -5.33 -10.53 -10.49
C HIS A 773 -4.70 -9.31 -9.80
N VAL A 774 -3.38 -9.33 -9.60
CA VAL A 774 -2.63 -8.18 -9.07
C VAL A 774 -2.80 -6.95 -9.98
N ARG A 775 -2.67 -7.11 -11.30
CA ARG A 775 -2.88 -6.02 -12.26
C ARG A 775 -4.30 -5.46 -12.24
N ILE A 776 -5.30 -6.35 -12.20
CA ILE A 776 -6.71 -5.95 -12.09
C ILE A 776 -6.91 -5.12 -10.81
N PHE A 777 -6.37 -5.59 -9.68
CA PHE A 777 -6.44 -4.87 -8.42
C PHE A 777 -5.79 -3.49 -8.49
N LEU A 778 -4.58 -3.38 -9.05
CA LEU A 778 -3.90 -2.08 -9.24
C LEU A 778 -4.73 -1.08 -10.06
N THR A 779 -5.50 -1.59 -11.01
CA THR A 779 -6.36 -0.77 -11.86
C THR A 779 -7.59 -0.27 -11.11
N ILE A 780 -8.16 -1.11 -10.23
CA ILE A 780 -9.29 -0.73 -9.38
C ILE A 780 -8.86 0.31 -8.33
N ILE A 781 -7.73 0.10 -7.65
CA ILE A 781 -7.28 1.05 -6.61
C ILE A 781 -6.94 2.44 -7.17
N GLN A 782 -6.61 2.54 -8.46
CA GLN A 782 -6.37 3.82 -9.12
C GLN A 782 -7.58 4.76 -9.00
N MET A 783 -8.81 4.21 -9.03
CA MET A 783 -10.03 4.99 -8.80
C MET A 783 -10.06 5.66 -7.41
N GLY A 784 -9.40 5.05 -6.42
CA GLY A 784 -9.23 5.64 -5.10
C GLY A 784 -8.12 6.70 -5.06
N TRP A 785 -7.04 6.50 -5.82
CA TRP A 785 -5.91 7.43 -5.91
C TRP A 785 -6.28 8.74 -6.60
N ASP A 786 -7.17 8.72 -7.59
CA ASP A 786 -7.52 9.89 -8.39
C ASP A 786 -7.97 11.10 -7.54
N ALA A 787 -8.57 10.87 -6.36
CA ALA A 787 -8.96 11.94 -5.44
C ALA A 787 -7.79 12.59 -4.66
N THR A 788 -6.56 12.09 -4.84
CA THR A 788 -5.37 12.41 -4.04
C THR A 788 -4.07 12.52 -4.86
N GLU A 789 -4.15 12.48 -6.19
CA GLU A 789 -3.00 12.71 -7.07
C GLU A 789 -3.40 13.51 -8.32
N GLY A 790 -2.44 13.83 -9.18
CA GLY A 790 -2.68 14.69 -10.35
C GLY A 790 -3.75 14.18 -11.33
N ALA A 791 -3.88 12.85 -11.50
CA ALA A 791 -4.81 12.23 -12.44
C ALA A 791 -6.24 12.78 -12.33
N GLY A 792 -6.76 12.88 -11.10
CA GLY A 792 -8.13 13.30 -10.91
C GLY A 792 -8.35 14.81 -10.87
N PHE A 793 -7.43 15.58 -10.27
CA PHE A 793 -7.56 17.04 -10.17
C PHE A 793 -7.38 17.77 -11.50
N LEU A 794 -6.79 17.10 -12.50
CA LEU A 794 -6.48 17.67 -13.81
C LEU A 794 -7.36 17.12 -14.93
N ALA A 795 -8.38 16.34 -14.58
CA ALA A 795 -9.38 15.86 -15.52
C ALA A 795 -10.27 17.00 -16.03
N PRO A 796 -10.40 17.20 -17.36
CA PRO A 796 -11.20 18.30 -17.87
C PRO A 796 -12.71 18.13 -17.59
N PRO A 797 -13.47 19.22 -17.45
CA PRO A 797 -12.98 20.60 -17.38
C PRO A 797 -12.23 20.86 -16.07
N ILE A 798 -10.99 21.36 -16.17
CA ILE A 798 -10.19 21.73 -14.99
C ILE A 798 -10.82 22.98 -14.40
N ARG A 799 -11.27 22.92 -13.13
CA ARG A 799 -11.95 24.04 -12.47
C ARG A 799 -11.08 24.76 -11.47
N GLU A 800 -10.13 24.07 -10.84
CA GLU A 800 -9.22 24.67 -9.89
C GLU A 800 -8.10 25.45 -10.60
N PRO A 801 -7.83 26.71 -10.17
CA PRO A 801 -6.55 27.33 -10.50
C PRO A 801 -5.44 26.54 -9.80
N TYR A 802 -4.25 26.52 -10.39
CA TYR A 802 -3.04 26.01 -9.76
C TYR A 802 -2.02 27.15 -9.65
N PRO A 803 -1.10 27.10 -8.67
CA PRO A 803 0.02 28.04 -8.57
C PRO A 803 0.90 27.95 -9.81
N ARG A 804 1.87 28.87 -9.95
CA ARG A 804 2.91 28.71 -10.96
C ARG A 804 3.69 27.43 -10.66
N LEU A 805 3.91 26.60 -11.67
CA LEU A 805 4.43 25.24 -11.51
C LEU A 805 5.70 25.02 -12.34
N LEU A 806 6.69 24.39 -11.70
CA LEU A 806 7.87 23.87 -12.36
C LEU A 806 7.93 22.35 -12.15
N LEU A 807 7.88 21.60 -13.25
CA LEU A 807 8.02 20.14 -13.28
C LEU A 807 9.43 19.80 -13.80
N GLN A 808 10.17 18.98 -13.06
CA GLN A 808 11.51 18.53 -13.46
C GLN A 808 11.58 17.01 -13.43
N ALA A 809 12.09 16.38 -14.50
CA ALA A 809 12.25 14.94 -14.58
C ALA A 809 13.58 14.52 -15.23
N GLY A 810 13.96 13.26 -15.04
CA GLY A 810 15.15 12.66 -15.65
C GLY A 810 14.78 11.54 -16.62
N LEU A 811 15.19 11.65 -17.87
CA LEU A 811 15.08 10.57 -18.85
C LEU A 811 16.07 9.49 -18.50
N GLY A 812 15.56 8.31 -18.18
CA GLY A 812 16.35 7.22 -17.59
C GLY A 812 15.97 6.94 -16.14
N ASP A 813 15.16 7.78 -15.48
CA ASP A 813 14.68 7.51 -14.11
C ASP A 813 13.89 6.18 -14.05
N VAL A 814 14.40 5.25 -13.24
CA VAL A 814 13.85 3.90 -13.02
C VAL A 814 13.00 3.79 -11.76
N ILE A 815 12.94 4.85 -10.96
CA ILE A 815 12.12 4.94 -9.75
C ILE A 815 10.79 5.62 -10.07
N VAL A 816 10.80 6.79 -10.70
CA VAL A 816 9.59 7.42 -11.24
C VAL A 816 9.80 7.59 -12.74
N PRO A 817 9.23 6.69 -13.57
CA PRO A 817 9.44 6.73 -15.00
C PRO A 817 9.06 8.09 -15.59
N ALA A 818 9.95 8.69 -16.40
CA ALA A 818 9.69 9.98 -17.05
C ALA A 818 8.37 10.02 -17.83
N LEU A 819 7.92 8.87 -18.34
CA LEU A 819 6.61 8.70 -18.98
C LEU A 819 5.43 9.16 -18.10
N ALA A 820 5.51 8.92 -16.78
CA ALA A 820 4.52 9.38 -15.82
C ALA A 820 4.63 10.89 -15.57
N ALA A 821 5.85 11.44 -15.56
CA ALA A 821 6.09 12.88 -15.49
C ALA A 821 5.53 13.60 -16.72
N GLU A 822 5.74 13.05 -17.92
CA GLU A 822 5.16 13.59 -19.15
C GLU A 822 3.63 13.52 -19.16
N ALA A 823 3.03 12.44 -18.63
CA ALA A 823 1.58 12.32 -18.51
C ALA A 823 1.03 13.40 -17.58
N LEU A 824 1.70 13.66 -16.46
CA LEU A 824 1.38 14.78 -15.56
C LEU A 824 1.57 16.14 -16.25
N ALA A 825 2.66 16.34 -17.00
CA ALA A 825 2.92 17.56 -17.74
C ALA A 825 1.82 17.83 -18.78
N ARG A 826 1.36 16.79 -19.49
CA ARG A 826 0.23 16.88 -20.43
C ARG A 826 -1.08 17.21 -19.70
N ALA A 827 -1.29 16.70 -18.49
CA ALA A 827 -2.46 17.00 -17.66
C ALA A 827 -2.50 18.49 -17.24
N PHE A 828 -1.36 19.07 -16.89
CA PHE A 828 -1.26 20.50 -16.58
C PHE A 828 -1.23 21.42 -17.81
N ASN A 829 -1.17 20.89 -19.04
CA ASN A 829 -0.82 21.65 -20.24
C ASN A 829 0.49 22.43 -20.06
N ALA A 830 1.51 21.75 -19.54
CA ALA A 830 2.84 22.33 -19.34
C ALA A 830 3.49 22.73 -20.68
N ILE A 831 4.40 23.69 -20.59
CA ILE A 831 5.16 24.21 -21.71
C ILE A 831 6.61 23.72 -21.65
N LEU A 832 7.14 23.27 -22.79
CA LEU A 832 8.55 22.98 -22.98
C LEU A 832 9.31 24.27 -23.29
N LEU A 833 10.54 24.38 -22.78
CA LEU A 833 11.44 25.47 -23.11
C LEU A 833 12.26 25.14 -24.37
N PRO A 834 12.76 26.16 -25.11
CA PRO A 834 13.33 25.96 -26.44
C PRO A 834 14.53 25.01 -26.49
N ALA A 835 15.36 24.96 -25.45
CA ALA A 835 16.53 24.08 -25.40
C ALA A 835 16.24 22.69 -24.80
N SER A 836 14.96 22.30 -24.67
CA SER A 836 14.58 20.94 -24.26
C SER A 836 15.26 19.87 -25.13
N PRO A 837 15.74 18.75 -24.56
CA PRO A 837 16.52 17.75 -25.31
C PRO A 837 15.72 17.03 -26.41
N ARG A 838 14.38 17.07 -26.34
CA ARG A 838 13.48 16.42 -27.31
C ARG A 838 12.08 17.03 -27.26
N ASP A 839 11.32 16.77 -28.30
CA ASP A 839 9.87 16.98 -28.26
C ASP A 839 9.18 15.93 -27.38
N VAL A 840 8.16 16.38 -26.65
CA VAL A 840 7.25 15.53 -25.89
C VAL A 840 5.87 15.63 -26.53
N TYR A 841 5.28 14.48 -26.87
CA TYR A 841 3.97 14.46 -27.51
C TYR A 841 2.95 15.26 -26.69
N GLY A 842 2.21 16.15 -27.35
CA GLY A 842 1.15 16.92 -26.72
C GLY A 842 1.60 18.03 -25.78
N LEU A 843 2.89 18.39 -25.73
CA LEU A 843 3.34 19.62 -25.07
C LEU A 843 3.73 20.65 -26.13
N GLU A 844 3.42 21.92 -25.85
CA GLU A 844 3.80 23.04 -26.71
C GLU A 844 5.13 23.64 -26.27
N HIS A 845 5.85 24.27 -27.21
CA HIS A 845 7.06 25.04 -26.91
C HIS A 845 6.71 26.49 -26.59
N GLY A 846 7.36 27.04 -25.58
CA GLY A 846 7.25 28.45 -25.21
C GLY A 846 8.61 29.07 -24.93
N GLN A 847 8.61 30.35 -24.57
CA GLN A 847 9.83 31.10 -24.32
C GLN A 847 10.12 31.19 -22.83
N ALA A 848 11.39 31.07 -22.46
CA ALA A 848 11.85 31.37 -21.11
C ALA A 848 11.60 32.84 -20.74
N ALA A 849 11.80 33.15 -19.46
CA ALA A 849 11.60 34.48 -18.91
C ALA A 849 12.50 35.52 -19.60
N SER A 850 11.92 36.66 -19.94
CA SER A 850 12.60 37.81 -20.55
C SER A 850 12.40 39.04 -19.68
N SER A 851 12.86 40.22 -20.12
CA SER A 851 12.56 41.47 -19.40
C SER A 851 11.06 41.81 -19.39
N ALA A 852 10.26 41.24 -20.29
CA ALA A 852 8.83 41.53 -20.44
C ALA A 852 7.89 40.41 -19.95
N SER A 853 8.41 39.21 -19.67
CA SER A 853 7.61 38.05 -19.25
C SER A 853 8.37 37.22 -18.21
N LEU A 854 7.62 36.67 -17.25
CA LEU A 854 8.16 35.75 -16.25
C LEU A 854 8.30 34.30 -16.78
N GLY A 855 8.05 34.07 -18.07
CA GLY A 855 7.99 32.74 -18.68
C GLY A 855 6.63 32.07 -18.51
N PRO A 856 6.50 30.77 -18.87
CA PRO A 856 5.23 30.04 -18.81
C PRO A 856 4.68 29.93 -17.37
N ASN A 857 3.37 29.72 -17.26
CA ASN A 857 2.73 29.49 -15.96
C ASN A 857 3.05 28.10 -15.39
N VAL A 858 3.11 27.10 -16.28
CA VAL A 858 3.54 25.73 -15.98
C VAL A 858 4.63 25.34 -16.96
N THR A 859 5.77 24.88 -16.46
CA THR A 859 6.92 24.51 -17.28
C THR A 859 7.35 23.09 -16.98
N PHE A 860 7.67 22.32 -18.02
CA PHE A 860 8.27 20.99 -17.89
C PHE A 860 9.70 20.99 -18.43
N THR A 861 10.64 20.53 -17.61
CA THR A 861 12.06 20.41 -17.96
C THR A 861 12.51 18.97 -17.75
N GLU A 862 13.23 18.42 -18.73
CA GLU A 862 13.78 17.07 -18.66
C GLU A 862 15.30 17.09 -18.86
N LEU A 863 16.02 16.29 -18.07
CA LEU A 863 17.42 15.96 -18.32
C LEU A 863 17.52 14.66 -19.12
N LEU A 864 18.32 14.65 -20.18
CA LEU A 864 18.60 13.45 -20.97
C LEU A 864 19.90 12.77 -20.52
N PHE A 865 19.78 11.66 -19.79
CA PHE A 865 20.91 10.77 -19.49
C PHE A 865 21.04 9.73 -20.60
N THR A 866 21.94 9.95 -21.56
CA THR A 866 21.91 9.24 -22.86
C THR A 866 22.12 7.73 -22.74
N ASN A 867 23.02 7.29 -21.86
CA ASN A 867 23.33 5.87 -21.68
C ASN A 867 22.15 5.14 -21.04
N ASP A 868 21.64 5.66 -19.93
CA ASP A 868 20.54 5.05 -19.18
C ASP A 868 19.23 5.09 -19.94
N TYR A 869 18.90 6.20 -20.61
CA TYR A 869 17.68 6.30 -21.41
C TYR A 869 17.64 5.24 -22.53
N SER A 870 18.80 4.95 -23.13
CA SER A 870 18.90 3.94 -24.18
C SER A 870 18.75 2.49 -23.66
N SER A 871 18.97 2.27 -22.36
CA SER A 871 18.85 0.95 -21.72
C SER A 871 17.44 0.65 -21.19
N LEU A 872 16.56 1.65 -21.14
CA LEU A 872 15.18 1.47 -20.67
C LEU A 872 14.41 0.49 -21.59
N PRO A 873 13.63 -0.44 -21.00
CA PRO A 873 12.81 -1.35 -21.77
C PRO A 873 11.71 -0.59 -22.54
N PHE A 874 11.33 -1.17 -23.68
CA PHE A 874 10.27 -0.59 -24.51
C PHE A 874 8.87 -0.85 -23.94
N ASP A 875 8.64 -2.07 -23.46
CA ASP A 875 7.35 -2.51 -22.89
C ASP A 875 7.35 -2.38 -21.35
N ASN A 876 6.23 -2.76 -20.72
CA ASN A 876 6.06 -2.74 -19.27
C ASN A 876 6.90 -3.81 -18.54
N THR A 877 8.21 -3.60 -18.43
CA THR A 877 9.14 -4.41 -17.63
C THR A 877 10.03 -3.53 -16.75
N PHE A 878 10.60 -4.12 -15.69
CA PHE A 878 11.54 -3.41 -14.82
C PHE A 878 12.87 -3.19 -15.54
N ALA A 879 13.41 -1.98 -15.41
CA ALA A 879 14.73 -1.60 -15.93
C ALA A 879 15.86 -2.05 -14.98
N VAL A 880 17.11 -1.80 -15.39
CA VAL A 880 18.29 -1.95 -14.52
C VAL A 880 18.42 -0.71 -13.64
N ASP A 881 18.80 -0.89 -12.38
CA ASP A 881 18.96 0.20 -11.41
C ASP A 881 20.00 1.25 -11.86
N ASN A 882 19.73 2.53 -11.57
CA ASN A 882 20.59 3.67 -11.89
C ASN A 882 20.34 4.86 -10.94
N PRO A 883 21.25 5.85 -10.87
CA PRO A 883 21.16 6.91 -9.86
C PRO A 883 20.32 8.13 -10.30
N ILE A 884 19.65 8.08 -11.46
CA ILE A 884 19.04 9.27 -12.09
C ILE A 884 18.00 9.94 -11.19
N HIS A 885 17.25 9.14 -10.44
CA HIS A 885 16.23 9.63 -9.52
C HIS A 885 16.81 10.59 -8.46
N ASP A 886 18.05 10.39 -8.03
CA ASP A 886 18.77 11.30 -7.14
C ASP A 886 19.50 12.39 -7.94
N CYS A 887 20.04 12.10 -9.12
CA CYS A 887 20.79 13.07 -9.91
C CYS A 887 19.98 14.32 -10.29
N VAL A 888 18.68 14.18 -10.62
CA VAL A 888 17.83 15.31 -11.03
C VAL A 888 17.81 16.42 -9.98
N ARG A 889 17.69 16.08 -8.69
CA ARG A 889 17.59 17.08 -7.60
C ARG A 889 18.94 17.71 -7.24
N ARG A 890 20.05 17.17 -7.77
CA ARG A 890 21.43 17.62 -7.55
C ARG A 890 22.04 18.34 -8.76
N ASP A 891 21.37 18.31 -9.91
CA ASP A 891 21.87 18.96 -11.12
C ASP A 891 21.93 20.49 -10.94
N LYS A 892 23.10 21.07 -11.22
CA LYS A 892 23.37 22.50 -10.99
C LYS A 892 22.45 23.40 -11.81
N ALA A 893 22.10 23.02 -13.04
CA ALA A 893 21.22 23.82 -13.89
C ALA A 893 19.77 23.79 -13.38
N LEU A 894 19.31 22.62 -12.92
CA LEU A 894 17.99 22.49 -12.32
C LEU A 894 17.87 23.20 -10.97
N ILE A 895 18.91 23.15 -10.13
CA ILE A 895 18.98 23.94 -8.89
C ILE A 895 18.92 25.44 -9.21
N ALA A 896 19.68 25.91 -10.21
CA ALA A 896 19.64 27.31 -10.63
C ALA A 896 18.25 27.73 -11.12
N GLN A 897 17.55 26.86 -11.86
CA GLN A 897 16.17 27.10 -12.30
C GLN A 897 15.21 27.18 -11.11
N ILE A 898 15.33 26.26 -10.13
CA ILE A 898 14.55 26.27 -8.89
C ILE A 898 14.77 27.58 -8.13
N THR A 899 16.02 27.95 -7.90
CA THR A 899 16.39 29.16 -7.14
C THR A 899 15.87 30.43 -7.81
N GLU A 900 16.06 30.59 -9.11
CA GLU A 900 15.52 31.74 -9.86
C GLU A 900 13.99 31.79 -9.78
N PHE A 901 13.34 30.63 -9.91
CA PHE A 901 11.89 30.51 -9.82
C PHE A 901 11.37 30.88 -8.43
N ILE A 902 11.99 30.37 -7.35
CA ILE A 902 11.63 30.74 -5.98
C ILE A 902 11.89 32.21 -5.71
N ASN A 903 12.98 32.77 -6.21
CA ASN A 903 13.38 34.13 -5.84
C ASN A 903 12.59 35.21 -6.59
N THR A 904 12.21 34.94 -7.83
CA THR A 904 11.68 35.97 -8.74
C THR A 904 10.37 35.56 -9.43
N GLY A 905 10.03 34.27 -9.41
CA GLY A 905 8.98 33.69 -10.23
C GLY A 905 9.35 33.57 -11.71
N ARG A 906 10.57 33.91 -12.12
CA ARG A 906 11.02 33.78 -13.51
C ARG A 906 11.36 32.31 -13.78
N ILE A 907 10.95 31.82 -14.94
CA ILE A 907 11.37 30.51 -15.46
C ILE A 907 12.52 30.74 -16.44
N ILE A 908 13.73 30.36 -16.06
CA ILE A 908 14.88 30.31 -16.99
C ILE A 908 14.90 28.98 -17.74
N ASP A 909 15.58 28.96 -18.89
CA ASP A 909 15.91 27.74 -19.61
C ASP A 909 17.21 27.15 -19.04
N PRO A 910 17.16 26.07 -18.24
CA PRO A 910 18.35 25.46 -17.67
C PRO A 910 19.13 24.64 -18.70
N CYS A 911 18.54 24.40 -19.87
CA CYS A 911 19.15 23.61 -20.92
C CYS A 911 20.03 24.45 -21.85
N GLU A 912 20.01 25.78 -21.75
CA GLU A 912 21.03 26.60 -22.40
C GLU A 912 22.33 26.56 -21.56
N PRO A 913 23.48 26.11 -22.11
CA PRO A 913 23.78 25.92 -23.54
C PRO A 913 23.89 24.46 -24.02
N ASP A 914 23.64 23.45 -23.18
CA ASP A 914 24.00 22.05 -23.44
C ASP A 914 22.82 21.13 -23.82
N ASN A 915 21.64 21.70 -24.02
CA ASN A 915 20.37 21.03 -24.27
C ASN A 915 19.97 20.02 -23.18
N CYS A 916 20.41 20.22 -21.92
CA CYS A 916 20.11 19.32 -20.81
C CYS A 916 20.57 17.87 -21.03
N ILE A 917 21.64 17.67 -21.82
CA ILE A 917 22.21 16.33 -22.09
C ILE A 917 23.29 16.02 -21.04
N ARG A 918 23.27 14.81 -20.50
CA ARG A 918 24.25 14.28 -19.54
C ARG A 918 24.81 12.95 -20.07
N GLU A 919 26.14 12.87 -20.22
CA GLU A 919 26.82 11.68 -20.77
C GLU A 919 27.23 10.65 -19.69
N LYS A 920 27.17 10.99 -18.39
CA LYS A 920 27.76 10.21 -17.29
C LYS A 920 26.72 9.56 -16.37
N ASP A 921 27.09 8.40 -15.85
CA ASP A 921 26.33 7.57 -14.92
C ASP A 921 26.41 8.05 -13.44
N SER A 922 26.85 9.28 -13.15
CA SER A 922 27.03 9.78 -11.78
C SER A 922 26.56 11.21 -11.56
N CYS A 923 26.02 11.47 -10.36
CA CYS A 923 25.43 12.76 -9.99
C CYS A 923 26.45 13.82 -9.52
N TRP A 924 27.75 13.49 -9.50
CA TRP A 924 28.72 14.15 -8.60
C TRP A 924 29.78 15.03 -9.30
N ASP A 925 29.69 15.24 -10.62
CA ASP A 925 30.65 16.07 -11.36
C ASP A 925 30.04 17.42 -11.82
#